data_AF-A0A7C8I5L6-F1
#
_entry.id   AF-A0A7C8I5L6-F1
#
_cell.length_a   1.000
_cell.length_b   1.000
_cell.length_c   1.000
_cell.angle_alpha   90.00
_cell.angle_beta   90.00
_cell.angle_gamma   90.00
#
_symmetry.space_group_name_H-M   'P 1'
#
loop_
_entity.id
_entity.type
_entity.pdbx_description
1 polymer ?
#
loop_
_entity_poly.entity_id
_entity_poly.type
_entity_poly.pdbx_seq_one_letter_code
_entity_poly.pdbx_strand_id
1 'polypeptide(L)'
;MSRTSFLRAALLLAHFNTLTNGQTSSFSSESGSLAQPSSSATVGAGESSGTPTSFRSVFTIPASADVGANVIPNIQDPQAVNAQDICPGYKASQVQEDERGVTAVLMLAGKPCNVYGNDIEVLDLKVEYQASNRLAININPANLDSSNASYYVVPEDLIPRPKSDSAYEGSDLKFDWHNEPSFWFKVTRRSNGDIIFTTENTHLVYEDQFIEFASRLPTDYNLSGLGERIHGLRLNNNFTATIYAADVGDPIDRNLYGSHPFYLDTRYFEAGTNGTRKLVKNSDIYERGSSYRRDNSTGGSRYKSYSHGVYLRNLHGMEVSLKPESLTWRVLGGNIDLFFFDGPTQAEVTKQYQVSAIGLPAMQSYWTFGYHQCRWGYRNWSETREIVDTMRAFDIPLETIWLDIDYMDQYRDFTLDPVTFPPSGVKEFFDYLHGNNQHFVPIVDAAIYIPNPNNASDAYDTYARGNASGVFLSNSDGSQYIGAVWPGYTVFPDWLSTSGVSWWANEMVEWYKEVPYSGFWVDMTEVSSFCVGSCGTGNVTMNPVHPPFALPGEEGNKIYEFPEGFNITNATEAASASSASASQASKTITTDTPSSTSYFRTTPTPGQRNVNHPPYAINNVQGDLAVHAVSPNATHANGVEEYDVHNIWGHQIINATYQGLLSVFPGKRPFIIGRSTFAGSGKWAGHWGGDNASKWYYMYFSIPQALSFSLFGIPMFGVDTCGFNGNTDSELCSRWMQLSAFFPFYRNHNTLSALSQEPFRWSSVAEASRTAMHIRYSLLPYMYTLFHEAHTTGSTVMRALAWEFPNEPQLAGVDNQFLLGPSILVTPVLEPQVDTVKGVFPGVVDGTSWYDWYTGERVKAQAGVNTSIPAPLGHIPVFIRGGSVLPTQEPGYTTTESRNNPWGLIVALSDNGDASGSLYVDDGESIEPAATLNIQFEASNGKLEVDVHGEYNDTNALGNVTILGVWDGVAEVKLNGESVDARKVYNEESGVLEVSGLNELTSGGAWKGSWTLSWE
;
A
#
# COMPACT_ATOMS: atom_id res chain seq x y z
N MET A 1 0.62 -14.97 -24.38
CA MET A 1 -0.65 -14.34 -23.94
C MET A 1 -0.43 -13.31 -22.79
N SER A 2 0.67 -12.56 -22.78
CA SER A 2 0.95 -11.47 -21.81
C SER A 2 0.20 -10.16 -22.12
N ARG A 3 -1.00 -10.29 -22.69
CA ARG A 3 -1.80 -9.20 -23.25
C ARG A 3 -3.11 -9.01 -22.48
N THR A 4 -3.43 -9.86 -21.51
CA THR A 4 -4.77 -10.00 -20.92
C THR A 4 -5.14 -9.01 -19.82
N SER A 5 -4.19 -8.41 -19.09
CA SER A 5 -4.50 -7.32 -18.14
C SER A 5 -4.86 -6.04 -18.91
N PHE A 6 -3.99 -5.65 -19.86
CA PHE A 6 -4.27 -4.58 -20.80
C PHE A 6 -5.47 -4.88 -21.69
N LEU A 7 -5.70 -6.12 -22.16
CA LEU A 7 -6.92 -6.45 -22.92
C LEU A 7 -8.16 -6.49 -22.04
N ARG A 8 -8.14 -6.71 -20.72
CA ARG A 8 -9.36 -6.59 -19.90
C ARG A 8 -9.72 -5.14 -19.65
N ALA A 9 -8.76 -4.30 -19.27
CA ALA A 9 -8.96 -2.84 -19.20
C ALA A 9 -9.28 -2.24 -20.57
N ALA A 10 -8.60 -2.69 -21.64
CA ALA A 10 -8.85 -2.24 -23.00
C ALA A 10 -10.10 -2.88 -23.65
N LEU A 11 -10.58 -4.07 -23.24
CA LEU A 11 -11.90 -4.58 -23.65
C LEU A 11 -13.01 -3.82 -22.92
N LEU A 12 -12.77 -3.44 -21.66
CA LEU A 12 -13.59 -2.49 -20.90
C LEU A 12 -13.53 -1.08 -21.50
N LEU A 13 -12.51 -0.69 -22.28
CA LEU A 13 -12.50 0.57 -23.04
C LEU A 13 -13.03 0.41 -24.48
N ALA A 14 -12.85 -0.76 -25.11
CA ALA A 14 -13.18 -1.00 -26.52
C ALA A 14 -14.64 -1.39 -26.77
N HIS A 15 -15.34 -2.04 -25.81
CA HIS A 15 -16.78 -2.32 -25.95
C HIS A 15 -17.65 -1.05 -25.93
N PHE A 16 -17.11 0.09 -25.50
CA PHE A 16 -17.86 1.35 -25.41
C PHE A 16 -17.83 2.21 -26.69
N ASN A 17 -16.87 2.00 -27.60
CA ASN A 17 -16.78 2.76 -28.86
C ASN A 17 -17.67 2.21 -30.00
N THR A 18 -18.37 1.10 -29.81
CA THR A 18 -19.17 0.44 -30.87
C THR A 18 -20.69 0.58 -30.75
N LEU A 19 -21.21 1.46 -29.88
CA LEU A 19 -22.67 1.70 -29.73
C LEU A 19 -23.09 3.15 -29.99
N THR A 20 -22.44 3.84 -30.91
CA THR A 20 -22.93 5.12 -31.45
C THR A 20 -22.91 5.11 -32.97
N ASN A 21 -23.86 4.41 -33.59
CA ASN A 21 -24.35 4.73 -34.93
C ASN A 21 -25.63 3.93 -35.22
N GLY A 22 -26.78 4.61 -35.16
CA GLY A 22 -28.05 3.99 -35.51
C GLY A 22 -29.27 4.85 -35.30
N GLN A 23 -29.62 5.61 -36.34
CA GLN A 23 -30.98 6.01 -36.71
C GLN A 23 -31.62 7.23 -36.02
N THR A 24 -31.52 8.33 -36.75
CA THR A 24 -32.50 9.41 -36.85
C THR A 24 -33.89 8.90 -37.25
N SER A 25 -34.92 9.27 -36.49
CA SER A 25 -36.25 9.50 -37.06
C SER A 25 -37.04 10.53 -36.24
N SER A 26 -37.42 11.59 -36.94
CA SER A 26 -38.29 12.69 -36.55
C SER A 26 -39.70 12.24 -36.15
N PHE A 27 -40.23 12.76 -35.05
CA PHE A 27 -41.68 12.97 -34.90
C PHE A 27 -41.99 14.21 -34.07
N SER A 28 -42.83 15.06 -34.66
CA SER A 28 -43.46 16.26 -34.10
C SER A 28 -44.88 15.93 -33.64
N SER A 29 -45.32 16.40 -32.47
CA SER A 29 -46.70 16.89 -32.27
C SER A 29 -46.94 17.51 -30.88
N GLU A 30 -47.27 18.80 -30.92
CA GLU A 30 -48.20 19.61 -30.12
C GLU A 30 -48.95 19.07 -28.88
N SER A 31 -48.80 19.86 -27.80
CA SER A 31 -49.78 20.42 -26.85
C SER A 31 -51.04 19.64 -26.44
N GLY A 32 -51.20 19.50 -25.11
CA GLY A 32 -52.49 19.29 -24.45
C GLY A 32 -52.40 19.56 -22.94
N SER A 33 -52.96 20.68 -22.49
CA SER A 33 -53.06 21.12 -21.10
C SER A 33 -54.24 20.48 -20.36
N LEU A 34 -54.03 19.94 -19.15
CA LEU A 34 -55.07 19.70 -18.15
C LEU A 34 -54.50 19.85 -16.72
N ALA A 35 -55.00 20.84 -15.98
CA ALA A 35 -54.90 21.01 -14.51
C ALA A 35 -55.84 19.99 -13.82
N GLN A 36 -55.72 19.50 -12.58
CA GLN A 36 -55.17 19.86 -11.25
C GLN A 36 -55.37 18.60 -10.33
N PRO A 37 -55.12 18.51 -8.98
CA PRO A 37 -54.37 19.36 -8.05
C PRO A 37 -53.42 18.60 -7.04
N SER A 38 -52.41 19.35 -6.57
CA SER A 38 -51.79 19.40 -5.22
C SER A 38 -51.62 18.16 -4.33
N SER A 39 -50.37 17.71 -4.14
CA SER A 39 -49.67 17.75 -2.84
C SER A 39 -48.18 17.41 -3.04
N SER A 40 -47.35 18.44 -3.23
CA SER A 40 -45.90 18.32 -3.30
C SER A 40 -45.28 18.85 -2.00
N ALA A 41 -44.65 17.96 -1.23
CA ALA A 41 -43.62 18.35 -0.28
C ALA A 41 -42.31 18.45 -1.07
N THR A 42 -42.00 19.67 -1.53
CA THR A 42 -40.76 19.99 -2.22
C THR A 42 -39.68 20.20 -1.17
N VAL A 43 -38.78 19.22 -1.00
CA VAL A 43 -37.48 19.45 -0.35
C VAL A 43 -36.65 20.22 -1.36
N GLY A 44 -36.46 21.52 -1.10
CA GLY A 44 -35.68 22.38 -1.97
C GLY A 44 -34.23 21.93 -2.01
N ALA A 45 -33.75 21.62 -3.21
CA ALA A 45 -32.33 21.62 -3.53
C ALA A 45 -31.83 23.07 -3.38
N GLY A 46 -31.26 23.39 -2.22
CA GLY A 46 -30.50 24.61 -2.04
C GLY A 46 -29.13 24.41 -2.66
N GLU A 47 -28.84 25.12 -3.75
CA GLU A 47 -27.48 25.42 -4.17
C GLU A 47 -26.78 26.13 -3.01
N SER A 48 -25.94 25.41 -2.27
CA SER A 48 -25.04 26.03 -1.30
C SER A 48 -23.90 26.68 -2.08
N SER A 49 -24.00 27.99 -2.27
CA SER A 49 -22.87 28.85 -2.63
C SER A 49 -21.66 28.52 -1.74
N GLY A 50 -20.47 28.44 -2.35
CA GLY A 50 -19.21 28.02 -1.74
C GLY A 50 -18.94 28.58 -0.34
N THR A 51 -18.35 27.72 0.48
CA THR A 51 -17.95 27.99 1.86
C THR A 51 -16.94 29.13 1.94
N PRO A 52 -17.08 30.07 2.89
CA PRO A 52 -16.00 30.96 3.25
C PRO A 52 -15.10 30.26 4.28
N THR A 53 -13.99 29.64 3.86
CA THR A 53 -12.73 30.00 4.53
C THR A 53 -12.59 31.51 4.35
N SER A 54 -11.91 32.25 5.24
CA SER A 54 -11.80 33.70 5.06
C SER A 54 -11.03 34.03 3.77
N PHE A 55 -11.70 34.03 2.62
CA PHE A 55 -11.12 34.21 1.31
C PHE A 55 -10.75 35.68 1.19
N ARG A 56 -9.53 35.98 1.60
CA ARG A 56 -8.85 37.18 1.19
C ARG A 56 -8.20 36.85 -0.14
N SER A 57 -8.35 37.73 -1.13
CA SER A 57 -7.56 37.65 -2.35
C SER A 57 -6.09 37.75 -1.95
N VAL A 58 -5.42 36.61 -1.91
CA VAL A 58 -3.98 36.48 -1.74
C VAL A 58 -3.34 36.35 -3.12
N PHE A 59 -2.05 36.63 -3.23
CA PHE A 59 -1.33 36.46 -4.49
C PHE A 59 -1.28 34.97 -4.87
N THR A 60 -1.61 34.64 -6.11
CA THR A 60 -1.45 33.29 -6.66
C THR A 60 -0.07 33.15 -7.29
N ILE A 61 0.68 32.12 -6.91
CA ILE A 61 1.97 31.81 -7.55
C ILE A 61 1.73 31.61 -9.05
N PRO A 62 2.55 32.19 -9.95
CA PRO A 62 2.37 31.99 -11.38
C PRO A 62 2.49 30.52 -11.76
N ALA A 63 1.59 29.99 -12.61
CA ALA A 63 1.64 28.61 -13.09
C ALA A 63 3.00 28.21 -13.70
N SER A 64 3.75 29.17 -14.26
CA SER A 64 5.09 28.95 -14.78
C SER A 64 6.13 28.54 -13.73
N ALA A 65 5.87 28.80 -12.43
CA ALA A 65 6.76 28.40 -11.33
C ALA A 65 6.76 26.88 -11.11
N ASP A 66 5.74 26.17 -11.60
CA ASP A 66 5.58 24.73 -11.50
C ASP A 66 6.02 24.00 -12.79
N VAL A 67 6.61 24.72 -13.75
CA VAL A 67 7.07 24.15 -15.02
C VAL A 67 8.57 23.87 -14.97
N GLY A 68 8.93 22.58 -14.95
CA GLY A 68 10.32 22.11 -15.01
C GLY A 68 10.91 22.13 -16.43
N ALA A 69 12.16 21.68 -16.55
CA ALA A 69 12.79 21.50 -17.85
C ALA A 69 12.06 20.42 -18.66
N ASN A 70 11.84 20.69 -19.95
CA ASN A 70 11.23 19.71 -20.85
C ASN A 70 12.24 18.60 -21.20
N VAL A 71 12.32 17.58 -20.36
CA VAL A 71 13.20 16.41 -20.52
C VAL A 71 12.48 15.27 -21.23
N ILE A 72 13.24 14.42 -21.93
CA ILE A 72 12.73 13.17 -22.50
C ILE A 72 13.38 12.00 -21.73
N PRO A 73 12.59 11.03 -21.22
CA PRO A 73 13.16 9.85 -20.59
C PRO A 73 14.06 9.07 -21.53
N ASN A 74 15.24 8.63 -21.07
CA ASN A 74 16.21 7.94 -21.92
C ASN A 74 15.65 6.64 -22.53
N ILE A 75 14.71 5.98 -21.87
CA ILE A 75 14.02 4.79 -22.41
C ILE A 75 13.11 5.08 -23.61
N GLN A 76 12.73 6.35 -23.82
CA GLN A 76 11.89 6.83 -24.91
C GLN A 76 12.66 7.68 -25.92
N ASP A 77 13.90 8.06 -25.62
CA ASP A 77 14.71 8.91 -26.47
C ASP A 77 15.39 8.11 -27.59
N PRO A 78 15.05 8.34 -28.88
CA PRO A 78 15.73 7.67 -29.98
C PRO A 78 17.20 8.08 -30.15
N GLN A 79 17.64 9.15 -29.47
CA GLN A 79 19.04 9.60 -29.44
C GLN A 79 19.81 9.06 -28.21
N ALA A 80 19.15 8.35 -27.29
CA ALA A 80 19.82 7.77 -26.13
C ALA A 80 20.83 6.70 -26.57
N VAL A 81 22.03 6.80 -26.01
CA VAL A 81 23.11 5.86 -26.26
C VAL A 81 22.91 4.63 -25.38
N ASN A 82 22.89 3.44 -25.98
CA ASN A 82 22.82 2.20 -25.21
C ASN A 82 24.16 1.91 -24.55
N ALA A 83 24.24 2.07 -23.22
CA ALA A 83 25.47 1.86 -22.46
C ALA A 83 26.02 0.42 -22.60
N GLN A 84 25.14 -0.58 -22.72
CA GLN A 84 25.53 -1.98 -22.97
C GLN A 84 26.29 -2.18 -24.29
N ASP A 85 26.13 -1.30 -25.28
CA ASP A 85 26.78 -1.46 -26.59
C ASP A 85 28.18 -0.83 -26.65
N ILE A 86 28.49 0.12 -25.77
CA ILE A 86 29.69 0.95 -25.87
C ILE A 86 30.61 0.90 -24.64
N CYS A 87 30.09 0.56 -23.47
CA CYS A 87 30.89 0.52 -22.25
C CYS A 87 31.69 -0.78 -22.15
N PRO A 88 32.96 -0.73 -21.69
CA PRO A 88 33.86 -1.88 -21.74
C PRO A 88 33.53 -2.96 -20.69
N GLY A 89 32.76 -2.63 -19.65
CA GLY A 89 32.63 -3.46 -18.45
C GLY A 89 33.90 -3.46 -17.60
N TYR A 90 34.00 -4.42 -16.68
CA TYR A 90 35.12 -4.53 -15.72
C TYR A 90 35.86 -5.86 -15.85
N LYS A 91 37.00 -6.01 -15.19
CA LYS A 91 37.73 -7.27 -14.97
C LYS A 91 38.08 -7.39 -13.49
N ALA A 92 37.75 -8.51 -12.87
CA ALA A 92 38.14 -8.81 -11.50
C ALA A 92 39.62 -9.21 -11.42
N SER A 93 40.30 -8.73 -10.38
CA SER A 93 41.68 -9.01 -10.03
C SER A 93 41.81 -9.08 -8.50
N GLN A 94 42.97 -9.52 -7.99
CA GLN A 94 43.22 -9.63 -6.55
C GLN A 94 42.13 -10.42 -5.79
N VAL A 95 41.60 -11.46 -6.43
CA VAL A 95 40.47 -12.23 -5.90
C VAL A 95 40.93 -13.04 -4.70
N GLN A 96 40.23 -12.87 -3.58
CA GLN A 96 40.36 -13.71 -2.40
C GLN A 96 39.01 -14.39 -2.18
N GLU A 97 39.04 -15.70 -1.98
CA GLU A 97 37.85 -16.51 -1.78
C GLU A 97 38.07 -17.41 -0.57
N ASP A 98 37.09 -17.42 0.33
CA ASP A 98 37.02 -18.29 1.47
C ASP A 98 35.58 -18.81 1.66
N GLU A 99 35.33 -19.51 2.75
CA GLU A 99 34.01 -20.05 3.07
C GLU A 99 32.94 -18.97 3.34
N ARG A 100 33.34 -17.73 3.61
CA ARG A 100 32.44 -16.60 3.89
C ARG A 100 32.14 -15.77 2.66
N GLY A 101 32.91 -15.91 1.58
CA GLY A 101 32.56 -15.38 0.28
C GLY A 101 33.78 -14.98 -0.55
N VAL A 102 33.64 -13.89 -1.30
CA VAL A 102 34.62 -13.44 -2.30
C VAL A 102 34.88 -11.96 -2.15
N THR A 103 36.14 -11.55 -2.14
CA THR A 103 36.54 -10.15 -2.34
C THR A 103 37.38 -10.00 -3.59
N ALA A 104 37.20 -8.95 -4.37
CA ALA A 104 38.02 -8.68 -5.55
C ALA A 104 38.11 -7.18 -5.84
N VAL A 105 39.14 -6.77 -6.57
CA VAL A 105 39.24 -5.44 -7.18
C VAL A 105 38.78 -5.54 -8.62
N LEU A 106 37.74 -4.80 -8.99
CA LEU A 106 37.25 -4.69 -10.36
C LEU A 106 37.89 -3.47 -11.03
N MET A 107 38.66 -3.70 -12.09
CA MET A 107 39.26 -2.64 -12.90
C MET A 107 38.49 -2.48 -14.21
N LEU A 108 38.27 -1.24 -14.66
CA LEU A 108 37.61 -0.97 -15.93
C LEU A 108 38.35 -1.68 -17.08
N ALA A 109 37.62 -2.45 -17.89
CA ALA A 109 38.20 -3.38 -18.87
C ALA A 109 38.73 -2.70 -20.15
N GLY A 110 38.54 -1.38 -20.28
CA GLY A 110 38.85 -0.61 -21.47
C GLY A 110 38.85 0.90 -21.20
N LYS A 111 38.69 1.69 -22.25
CA LYS A 111 38.58 3.15 -22.09
C LYS A 111 37.22 3.51 -21.47
N PRO A 112 37.16 4.52 -20.59
CA PRO A 112 35.91 5.12 -20.14
C PRO A 112 34.97 5.43 -21.31
N CYS A 113 33.73 4.98 -21.21
CA CYS A 113 32.66 5.32 -22.13
C CYS A 113 32.01 6.66 -21.78
N ASN A 114 31.97 7.02 -20.49
CA ASN A 114 31.42 8.27 -19.94
C ASN A 114 30.09 8.67 -20.58
N VAL A 115 29.13 7.75 -20.59
CA VAL A 115 27.89 7.89 -21.38
C VAL A 115 26.90 8.78 -20.64
N TYR A 116 26.69 8.49 -19.36
CA TYR A 116 25.70 9.14 -18.52
C TYR A 116 26.26 9.69 -17.20
N GLY A 117 27.57 9.50 -16.99
CA GLY A 117 28.38 10.05 -15.92
C GLY A 117 29.86 9.85 -16.26
N ASN A 118 30.74 10.02 -15.28
CA ASN A 118 32.16 9.70 -15.39
C ASN A 118 32.39 8.27 -14.86
N ASP A 119 33.00 7.39 -15.67
CA ASP A 119 33.31 6.00 -15.26
C ASP A 119 34.24 5.96 -14.04
N ILE A 120 33.96 5.03 -13.13
CA ILE A 120 34.79 4.79 -11.95
C ILE A 120 35.82 3.70 -12.27
N GLU A 121 37.09 4.06 -12.42
CA GLU A 121 38.11 3.14 -12.92
C GLU A 121 38.36 1.89 -12.04
N VAL A 122 38.17 2.01 -10.72
CA VAL A 122 38.49 0.96 -9.74
C VAL A 122 37.35 0.81 -8.72
N LEU A 123 36.76 -0.39 -8.68
CA LEU A 123 35.72 -0.78 -7.73
C LEU A 123 36.21 -1.92 -6.83
N ASP A 124 35.66 -2.00 -5.63
CA ASP A 124 35.74 -3.16 -4.77
C ASP A 124 34.47 -4.02 -4.91
N LEU A 125 34.67 -5.32 -5.02
CA LEU A 125 33.62 -6.33 -4.92
C LEU A 125 33.75 -7.03 -3.58
N LYS A 126 32.65 -7.12 -2.85
CA LYS A 126 32.53 -7.94 -1.63
C LYS A 126 31.26 -8.79 -1.70
N VAL A 127 31.43 -10.10 -1.71
CA VAL A 127 30.37 -11.10 -1.64
C VAL A 127 30.42 -11.77 -0.29
N GLU A 128 29.28 -11.83 0.39
CA GLU A 128 29.16 -12.38 1.74
C GLU A 128 28.03 -13.41 1.78
N TYR A 129 28.34 -14.65 2.16
CA TYR A 129 27.33 -15.60 2.62
C TYR A 129 26.94 -15.19 4.06
N GLN A 130 26.01 -14.24 4.17
CA GLN A 130 25.69 -13.61 5.46
C GLN A 130 24.87 -14.51 6.38
N ALA A 131 24.05 -15.41 5.83
CA ALA A 131 23.27 -16.39 6.58
C ALA A 131 22.98 -17.60 5.68
N SER A 132 22.49 -18.70 6.26
CA SER A 132 22.10 -19.90 5.52
C SER A 132 21.05 -19.65 4.43
N ASN A 133 20.33 -18.54 4.50
CA ASN A 133 19.28 -18.14 3.57
C ASN A 133 19.54 -16.78 2.88
N ARG A 134 20.71 -16.16 3.10
CA ARG A 134 21.01 -14.83 2.57
C ARG A 134 22.43 -14.69 2.04
N LEU A 135 22.53 -14.20 0.81
CA LEU A 135 23.79 -13.83 0.16
C LEU A 135 23.76 -12.33 -0.15
N ALA A 136 24.84 -11.61 0.18
CA ALA A 136 25.00 -10.20 -0.13
C ALA A 136 26.09 -10.00 -1.18
N ILE A 137 25.87 -9.11 -2.14
CA ILE A 137 26.85 -8.66 -3.13
C ILE A 137 26.92 -7.15 -3.06
N ASN A 138 28.09 -6.63 -2.71
CA ASN A 138 28.38 -5.21 -2.64
C ASN A 138 29.44 -4.85 -3.69
N ILE A 139 29.15 -3.87 -4.53
CA ILE A 139 30.11 -3.25 -5.47
C ILE A 139 30.09 -1.73 -5.26
N ASN A 140 31.23 -1.19 -4.86
CA ASN A 140 31.42 0.22 -4.53
C ASN A 140 32.78 0.73 -5.05
N PRO A 141 32.99 2.05 -5.19
CA PRO A 141 34.32 2.59 -5.53
C PRO A 141 35.37 2.24 -4.46
N ALA A 142 36.57 1.86 -4.90
CA ALA A 142 37.62 1.35 -4.00
C ALA A 142 38.36 2.44 -3.19
N ASN A 143 38.41 3.68 -3.70
CA ASN A 143 39.18 4.78 -3.10
C ASN A 143 38.26 5.94 -2.66
N LEU A 144 37.27 5.62 -1.81
CA LEU A 144 36.42 6.64 -1.20
C LEU A 144 37.10 7.20 0.06
N ASP A 145 37.47 8.47 0.01
CA ASP A 145 37.85 9.24 1.18
C ASP A 145 37.17 10.61 1.15
N SER A 146 37.34 11.38 2.23
CA SER A 146 36.76 12.72 2.37
C SER A 146 37.23 13.72 1.32
N SER A 147 38.32 13.44 0.59
CA SER A 147 38.88 14.32 -0.45
C SER A 147 38.34 14.03 -1.86
N ASN A 148 37.67 12.89 -2.07
CA ASN A 148 37.04 12.46 -3.33
C ASN A 148 35.52 12.19 -3.19
N ALA A 149 34.86 12.70 -2.14
CA ALA A 149 33.49 12.34 -1.74
C ALA A 149 32.36 12.98 -2.59
N SER A 150 32.45 12.96 -3.92
CA SER A 150 31.29 13.23 -4.79
C SER A 150 30.33 12.04 -4.89
N TYR A 151 30.67 10.92 -4.23
CA TYR A 151 29.94 9.66 -4.29
C TYR A 151 29.19 9.39 -2.98
N TYR A 152 27.87 9.26 -3.05
CA TYR A 152 27.04 8.99 -1.88
C TYR A 152 26.88 7.47 -1.68
N VAL A 153 27.35 6.95 -0.54
CA VAL A 153 27.11 5.57 -0.11
C VAL A 153 26.10 5.59 1.02
N VAL A 154 25.06 4.77 0.91
CA VAL A 154 23.94 4.73 1.87
C VAL A 154 24.46 4.44 3.30
N PRO A 155 24.34 5.38 4.25
CA PRO A 155 24.75 5.16 5.64
C PRO A 155 23.94 4.05 6.31
N GLU A 156 24.61 3.19 7.10
CA GLU A 156 23.95 2.06 7.78
C GLU A 156 23.04 2.49 8.94
N ASP A 157 23.25 3.68 9.50
CA ASP A 157 22.38 4.29 10.50
C ASP A 157 21.10 4.86 9.89
N LEU A 158 21.16 5.30 8.62
CA LEU A 158 20.01 5.81 7.89
C LEU A 158 19.13 4.69 7.37
N ILE A 159 19.70 3.77 6.58
CA ILE A 159 19.05 2.52 6.18
C ILE A 159 19.90 1.35 6.68
N PRO A 160 19.45 0.57 7.67
CA PRO A 160 20.20 -0.57 8.18
C PRO A 160 20.65 -1.54 7.09
N ARG A 161 21.94 -1.88 7.08
CA ARG A 161 22.47 -2.96 6.25
C ARG A 161 22.34 -4.30 6.99
N PRO A 162 21.81 -5.36 6.37
CA PRO A 162 21.79 -6.71 6.93
C PRO A 162 23.14 -7.14 7.50
N LYS A 163 23.12 -7.68 8.72
CA LYS A 163 24.33 -8.16 9.44
C LYS A 163 24.55 -9.66 9.20
N SER A 164 25.79 -10.13 9.28
CA SER A 164 26.11 -11.57 9.17
C SER A 164 25.64 -12.33 10.41
N ASP A 165 25.08 -13.51 10.22
CA ASP A 165 24.80 -14.50 11.25
C ASP A 165 26.02 -15.44 11.42
N SER A 166 26.07 -16.10 12.57
CA SER A 166 26.95 -17.23 12.88
C SER A 166 26.69 -18.46 11.99
N ALA A 167 25.45 -18.66 11.53
CA ALA A 167 25.03 -19.78 10.69
C ALA A 167 25.02 -19.41 9.21
N TYR A 168 26.19 -19.40 8.56
CA TYR A 168 26.34 -19.23 7.10
C TYR A 168 26.58 -20.56 6.37
N GLU A 169 27.03 -21.59 7.09
CA GLU A 169 27.24 -22.92 6.55
C GLU A 169 25.93 -23.51 6.02
N GLY A 170 26.00 -24.18 4.87
CA GLY A 170 24.84 -24.84 4.27
C GLY A 170 23.93 -23.94 3.43
N SER A 171 24.34 -22.70 3.13
CA SER A 171 23.59 -21.82 2.21
C SER A 171 23.25 -22.51 0.89
N ASP A 172 21.97 -22.49 0.52
CA ASP A 172 21.50 -23.02 -0.77
C ASP A 172 21.90 -22.08 -1.94
N LEU A 173 22.30 -20.85 -1.64
CA LEU A 173 22.84 -19.92 -2.62
C LEU A 173 24.31 -20.21 -2.92
N LYS A 174 24.70 -19.99 -4.17
CA LYS A 174 26.08 -20.10 -4.66
C LYS A 174 26.40 -18.94 -5.59
N PHE A 175 27.47 -18.22 -5.28
CA PHE A 175 28.05 -17.21 -6.16
C PHE A 175 29.08 -17.86 -7.10
N ASP A 176 28.98 -17.55 -8.39
CA ASP A 176 29.97 -17.90 -9.41
C ASP A 176 30.28 -16.65 -10.24
N TRP A 177 31.51 -16.49 -10.70
CA TRP A 177 31.94 -15.35 -11.51
C TRP A 177 32.97 -15.76 -12.57
N HIS A 178 33.12 -14.94 -13.62
CA HIS A 178 34.20 -15.09 -14.60
C HIS A 178 34.56 -13.73 -15.22
N ASN A 179 35.70 -13.66 -15.91
CA ASN A 179 36.19 -12.43 -16.52
C ASN A 179 35.95 -12.34 -18.04
N GLU A 180 35.46 -13.38 -18.70
CA GLU A 180 35.35 -13.42 -20.16
C GLU A 180 33.90 -13.32 -20.63
N PRO A 181 33.57 -12.43 -21.61
CA PRO A 181 34.46 -11.43 -22.23
C PRO A 181 34.80 -10.23 -21.32
N SER A 182 33.98 -9.97 -20.30
CA SER A 182 34.16 -9.02 -19.21
C SER A 182 33.70 -9.68 -17.89
N PHE A 183 33.91 -9.02 -16.76
CA PHE A 183 33.46 -9.48 -15.45
C PHE A 183 31.95 -9.65 -15.45
N TRP A 184 31.51 -10.86 -15.10
CA TRP A 184 30.12 -11.17 -14.81
C TRP A 184 30.03 -12.09 -13.60
N PHE A 185 28.87 -12.10 -12.97
CA PHE A 185 28.56 -13.03 -11.88
C PHE A 185 27.17 -13.64 -12.04
N LYS A 186 26.94 -14.75 -11.34
CA LYS A 186 25.64 -15.38 -11.20
C LYS A 186 25.44 -15.94 -9.80
N VAL A 187 24.18 -15.98 -9.39
CA VAL A 187 23.73 -16.65 -8.17
C VAL A 187 22.89 -17.85 -8.58
N THR A 188 23.28 -19.03 -8.10
CA THR A 188 22.64 -20.31 -8.42
C THR A 188 22.18 -21.00 -7.14
N ARG A 189 21.05 -21.69 -7.20
CA ARG A 189 20.58 -22.55 -6.12
C ARG A 189 21.25 -23.92 -6.18
N ARG A 190 21.91 -24.36 -5.10
CA ARG A 190 22.64 -25.63 -5.02
C ARG A 190 21.71 -26.85 -5.11
N SER A 191 20.56 -26.78 -4.45
CA SER A 191 19.61 -27.88 -4.30
C SER A 191 18.93 -28.31 -5.60
N ASN A 192 18.86 -27.43 -6.61
CA ASN A 192 18.19 -27.73 -7.87
C ASN A 192 18.90 -27.22 -9.14
N GLY A 193 20.00 -26.47 -9.02
CA GLY A 193 20.77 -25.92 -10.14
C GLY A 193 20.13 -24.70 -10.83
N ASP A 194 19.07 -24.12 -10.26
CA ASP A 194 18.36 -22.97 -10.85
C ASP A 194 19.21 -21.69 -10.73
N ILE A 195 19.40 -21.00 -11.85
CA ILE A 195 20.14 -19.72 -11.90
C ILE A 195 19.14 -18.60 -11.59
N ILE A 196 19.19 -18.08 -10.37
CA ILE A 196 18.23 -17.08 -9.90
C ILE A 196 18.59 -15.66 -10.35
N PHE A 197 19.88 -15.40 -10.57
CA PHE A 197 20.38 -14.12 -11.06
C PHE A 197 21.66 -14.32 -11.89
N THR A 198 21.82 -13.63 -13.02
CA THR A 198 23.05 -13.72 -13.82
C THR A 198 23.29 -12.50 -14.70
N THR A 199 24.46 -11.88 -14.57
CA THR A 199 24.94 -10.79 -15.44
C THR A 199 25.79 -11.31 -16.61
N GLU A 200 25.76 -12.62 -16.88
CA GLU A 200 26.52 -13.21 -17.99
C GLU A 200 26.05 -12.65 -19.34
N ASN A 201 26.99 -12.29 -20.21
CA ASN A 201 26.77 -11.64 -21.51
C ASN A 201 26.22 -10.19 -21.44
N THR A 202 26.40 -9.50 -20.32
CA THR A 202 26.09 -8.06 -20.17
C THR A 202 27.33 -7.32 -19.67
N HIS A 203 27.33 -5.99 -19.80
CA HIS A 203 28.37 -5.13 -19.27
C HIS A 203 27.90 -4.52 -17.94
N LEU A 204 28.71 -4.69 -16.89
CA LEU A 204 28.57 -3.87 -15.69
C LEU A 204 29.02 -2.44 -16.02
N VAL A 205 28.09 -1.48 -15.97
CA VAL A 205 28.36 -0.05 -16.17
C VAL A 205 28.28 0.62 -14.81
N TYR A 206 29.30 1.42 -14.47
CA TYR A 206 29.41 2.03 -13.17
C TYR A 206 30.09 3.40 -13.30
N GLU A 207 29.26 4.44 -13.31
CA GLU A 207 29.61 5.85 -13.44
C GLU A 207 29.13 6.61 -12.18
N ASP A 208 29.63 7.83 -11.97
CA ASP A 208 29.29 8.67 -10.81
C ASP A 208 27.81 9.06 -10.69
N GLN A 209 27.07 9.14 -11.79
CA GLN A 209 25.63 9.44 -11.87
C GLN A 209 24.82 8.39 -12.63
N PHE A 210 25.41 7.23 -12.93
CA PHE A 210 24.72 6.17 -13.65
C PHE A 210 25.31 4.78 -13.38
N ILE A 211 24.49 3.86 -12.92
CA ILE A 211 24.86 2.45 -12.74
C ILE A 211 23.89 1.61 -13.54
N GLU A 212 24.40 0.72 -14.40
CA GLU A 212 23.59 -0.24 -15.14
C GLU A 212 24.13 -1.66 -15.00
N PHE A 213 23.25 -2.59 -14.65
CA PHE A 213 23.52 -4.02 -14.68
C PHE A 213 22.23 -4.78 -14.96
N ALA A 214 22.34 -5.92 -15.63
CA ALA A 214 21.20 -6.71 -16.06
C ALA A 214 21.29 -8.15 -15.57
N SER A 215 20.13 -8.73 -15.30
CA SER A 215 19.96 -10.15 -15.05
C SER A 215 19.15 -10.80 -16.16
N ARG A 216 19.62 -11.93 -16.69
CA ARG A 216 18.79 -12.78 -17.53
C ARG A 216 17.70 -13.46 -16.70
N LEU A 217 16.49 -13.53 -17.23
CA LEU A 217 15.33 -14.18 -16.64
C LEU A 217 14.79 -15.28 -17.56
N PRO A 218 14.13 -16.30 -17.03
CA PRO A 218 13.41 -17.26 -17.86
C PRO A 218 12.27 -16.59 -18.63
N THR A 219 11.94 -17.07 -19.84
CA THR A 219 10.75 -16.60 -20.58
C THR A 219 9.49 -16.79 -19.71
N ASP A 220 8.59 -15.80 -19.70
CA ASP A 220 7.33 -15.83 -18.91
C ASP A 220 7.55 -15.99 -17.40
N TYR A 221 8.54 -15.27 -16.83
CA TYR A 221 8.75 -15.20 -15.38
C TYR A 221 7.55 -14.63 -14.61
N ASN A 222 7.49 -14.88 -13.29
CA ASN A 222 6.45 -14.39 -12.40
C ASN A 222 7.08 -13.49 -11.33
N LEU A 223 7.25 -12.22 -11.69
CA LEU A 223 7.80 -11.18 -10.81
C LEU A 223 6.69 -10.38 -10.13
N SER A 224 6.90 -10.03 -8.87
CA SER A 224 6.08 -9.11 -8.08
C SER A 224 6.97 -8.16 -7.27
N GLY A 225 6.45 -6.98 -6.91
CA GLY A 225 7.17 -5.98 -6.12
C GLY A 225 7.59 -4.76 -6.94
N LEU A 226 8.78 -4.24 -6.67
CA LEU A 226 9.37 -3.05 -7.26
C LEU A 226 8.52 -1.79 -7.03
N GLY A 227 7.75 -1.66 -5.95
CA GLY A 227 6.79 -0.55 -5.77
C GLY A 227 7.41 0.84 -5.59
N GLU A 228 6.62 1.91 -5.58
CA GLU A 228 5.15 1.93 -5.65
C GLU A 228 4.61 2.26 -7.06
N ARG A 229 3.46 1.67 -7.43
CA ARG A 229 2.72 1.93 -8.67
C ARG A 229 1.33 1.27 -8.67
N ILE A 230 0.42 1.81 -9.47
CA ILE A 230 -0.83 1.14 -9.82
C ILE A 230 -0.55 0.15 -10.96
N HIS A 231 -0.51 -1.15 -10.62
CA HIS A 231 -0.27 -2.26 -11.55
C HIS A 231 -0.92 -3.56 -11.04
N GLY A 232 -0.98 -4.60 -11.88
CA GLY A 232 -1.30 -5.95 -11.41
C GLY A 232 -0.19 -6.51 -10.50
N LEU A 233 -0.52 -7.45 -9.61
CA LEU A 233 0.46 -8.00 -8.65
C LEU A 233 1.62 -8.69 -9.38
N ARG A 234 1.29 -9.39 -10.48
CA ARG A 234 2.30 -9.96 -11.37
C ARG A 234 2.70 -8.93 -12.41
N LEU A 235 3.96 -8.52 -12.36
CA LEU A 235 4.53 -7.53 -13.27
C LEU A 235 4.54 -8.04 -14.72
N ASN A 236 4.27 -7.13 -15.65
CA ASN A 236 4.39 -7.40 -17.08
C ASN A 236 5.86 -7.56 -17.50
N ASN A 237 6.11 -8.30 -18.59
CA ASN A 237 7.45 -8.59 -19.12
C ASN A 237 7.89 -7.69 -20.28
N ASN A 238 7.28 -6.52 -20.42
CA ASN A 238 7.69 -5.43 -21.30
C ASN A 238 7.26 -4.10 -20.67
N PHE A 239 7.82 -3.82 -19.51
CA PHE A 239 7.42 -2.75 -18.60
C PHE A 239 8.68 -2.11 -18.01
N THR A 240 8.66 -0.81 -17.73
CA THR A 240 9.75 -0.18 -16.97
C THR A 240 9.19 0.30 -15.64
N ALA A 241 9.71 -0.27 -14.58
CA ALA A 241 9.40 0.07 -13.21
C ALA A 241 10.28 1.26 -12.76
N THR A 242 9.78 2.49 -12.91
CA THR A 242 10.42 3.68 -12.33
C THR A 242 10.21 3.69 -10.82
N ILE A 243 11.26 4.05 -10.06
CA ILE A 243 11.25 4.19 -8.60
C ILE A 243 11.85 5.56 -8.29
N TYR A 244 10.97 6.50 -7.98
CA TYR A 244 11.26 7.85 -7.52
C TYR A 244 9.98 8.35 -6.84
N ALA A 245 10.04 8.70 -5.55
CA ALA A 245 8.87 9.18 -4.81
C ALA A 245 8.29 10.42 -5.50
N ALA A 246 7.00 10.40 -5.85
CA ALA A 246 6.37 11.45 -6.63
C ALA A 246 4.94 11.71 -6.16
N ASP A 247 4.64 12.99 -5.92
CA ASP A 247 3.29 13.46 -5.62
C ASP A 247 2.49 13.54 -6.91
N VAL A 248 1.61 12.56 -7.13
CA VAL A 248 0.76 12.47 -8.30
C VAL A 248 -0.47 11.60 -8.00
N GLY A 249 -1.63 11.92 -8.59
CA GLY A 249 -2.86 11.14 -8.39
C GLY A 249 -2.90 9.82 -9.17
N ASP A 250 -2.38 8.75 -8.56
CA ASP A 250 -2.51 7.33 -8.96
C ASP A 250 -2.42 6.94 -10.45
N PRO A 251 -1.53 7.52 -11.28
CA PRO A 251 -1.35 7.09 -12.66
C PRO A 251 -0.97 5.61 -12.76
N ILE A 252 -1.69 4.90 -13.62
CA ILE A 252 -1.40 3.51 -13.97
C ILE A 252 0.00 3.41 -14.61
N ASP A 253 0.76 2.40 -14.20
CA ASP A 253 2.08 2.05 -14.76
C ASP A 253 3.17 3.13 -14.59
N ARG A 254 3.00 4.10 -13.68
CA ARG A 254 4.01 5.13 -13.36
C ARG A 254 4.46 5.05 -11.90
N ASN A 255 5.57 5.71 -11.56
CA ASN A 255 6.02 5.86 -10.17
C ASN A 255 5.04 6.73 -9.36
N LEU A 256 4.90 6.41 -8.08
CA LEU A 256 4.03 7.07 -7.10
C LEU A 256 4.84 7.47 -5.86
N TYR A 257 4.18 7.48 -4.70
CA TYR A 257 4.66 8.02 -3.43
C TYR A 257 5.85 7.25 -2.83
N GLY A 258 5.81 5.92 -2.88
CA GLY A 258 6.80 5.04 -2.24
C GLY A 258 7.89 4.49 -3.16
N SER A 259 9.00 4.09 -2.54
CA SER A 259 10.19 3.53 -3.19
C SER A 259 10.63 2.19 -2.56
N HIS A 260 10.38 1.10 -3.27
CA HIS A 260 10.59 -0.29 -2.81
C HIS A 260 11.38 -1.11 -3.85
N PRO A 261 12.72 -0.98 -3.91
CA PRO A 261 13.59 -1.69 -4.87
C PRO A 261 13.81 -3.17 -4.49
N PHE A 262 12.72 -3.89 -4.22
CA PHE A 262 12.67 -5.31 -3.92
C PHE A 262 11.76 -6.04 -4.90
N TYR A 263 12.18 -7.19 -5.42
CA TYR A 263 11.31 -8.08 -6.17
C TYR A 263 11.33 -9.51 -5.63
N LEU A 264 10.21 -10.20 -5.85
CA LEU A 264 10.02 -11.61 -5.64
C LEU A 264 9.83 -12.30 -7.01
N ASP A 265 10.58 -13.36 -7.29
CA ASP A 265 10.37 -14.24 -8.46
C ASP A 265 9.92 -15.63 -7.98
N THR A 266 8.82 -16.14 -8.55
CA THR A 266 8.33 -17.50 -8.31
C THR A 266 8.36 -18.33 -9.59
N ARG A 267 9.09 -19.44 -9.53
CA ARG A 267 9.31 -20.36 -10.65
C ARG A 267 8.64 -21.70 -10.39
N TYR A 268 7.97 -22.22 -11.40
CA TYR A 268 7.22 -23.48 -11.32
C TYR A 268 7.90 -24.57 -12.15
N PHE A 269 7.99 -25.77 -11.59
CA PHE A 269 8.65 -26.91 -12.22
C PHE A 269 7.70 -28.12 -12.26
N GLU A 270 7.66 -28.80 -13.39
CA GLU A 270 6.99 -30.10 -13.54
C GLU A 270 8.03 -31.22 -13.37
N ALA A 271 7.67 -32.28 -12.63
CA ALA A 271 8.51 -33.46 -12.48
C ALA A 271 8.59 -34.24 -13.81
N GLY A 272 9.79 -34.46 -14.31
CA GLY A 272 10.08 -35.28 -15.48
C GLY A 272 10.39 -36.74 -15.12
N THR A 273 10.47 -37.60 -16.14
CA THR A 273 10.98 -38.96 -15.96
C THR A 273 12.47 -38.90 -15.55
N ASN A 274 12.88 -39.74 -14.59
CA ASN A 274 14.24 -39.82 -14.02
C ASN A 274 14.68 -38.65 -13.11
N GLY A 275 13.76 -37.96 -12.44
CA GLY A 275 14.10 -36.91 -11.46
C GLY A 275 14.56 -35.57 -12.08
N THR A 276 14.49 -35.45 -13.41
CA THR A 276 14.67 -34.19 -14.12
C THR A 276 13.50 -33.25 -13.83
N ARG A 277 13.75 -31.94 -13.78
CA ARG A 277 12.71 -30.92 -13.57
C ARG A 277 12.64 -30.03 -14.80
N LYS A 278 11.44 -29.77 -15.30
CA LYS A 278 11.23 -28.86 -16.42
C LYS A 278 10.56 -27.58 -15.92
N LEU A 279 11.20 -26.44 -16.15
CA LEU A 279 10.58 -25.14 -15.89
C LEU A 279 9.30 -25.00 -16.73
N VAL A 280 8.23 -24.60 -16.07
CA VAL A 280 6.91 -24.42 -16.68
C VAL A 280 6.79 -22.99 -17.14
N LYS A 281 6.51 -22.80 -18.43
CA LYS A 281 6.17 -21.49 -18.97
C LYS A 281 4.70 -21.21 -18.70
N ASN A 282 4.40 -19.96 -18.35
CA ASN A 282 3.02 -19.57 -18.11
C ASN A 282 2.14 -19.78 -19.35
N SER A 283 2.65 -19.49 -20.55
CA SER A 283 1.99 -19.80 -21.83
C SER A 283 1.52 -21.26 -21.94
N ASP A 284 2.36 -22.20 -21.49
CA ASP A 284 2.14 -23.64 -21.67
C ASP A 284 1.05 -24.20 -20.76
N ILE A 285 0.71 -23.47 -19.68
CA ILE A 285 -0.36 -23.83 -18.74
C ILE A 285 -1.73 -23.57 -19.35
N TYR A 286 -1.91 -22.44 -20.05
CA TYR A 286 -3.20 -22.04 -20.60
C TYR A 286 -3.52 -22.67 -21.98
N GLU A 287 -2.50 -23.00 -22.79
CA GLU A 287 -2.70 -23.63 -24.11
C GLU A 287 -3.15 -25.10 -24.04
N ARG A 288 -2.93 -25.79 -22.91
CA ARG A 288 -3.29 -27.21 -22.71
C ARG A 288 -4.76 -27.45 -22.34
N GLY A 289 -5.59 -26.40 -22.41
CA GLY A 289 -6.99 -26.41 -21.96
C GLY A 289 -7.08 -26.18 -20.44
N SER A 290 -8.08 -25.42 -20.01
CA SER A 290 -8.34 -25.00 -18.61
C SER A 290 -8.61 -26.14 -17.61
N SER A 291 -8.43 -27.40 -18.01
CA SER A 291 -8.63 -28.57 -17.18
C SER A 291 -7.32 -28.99 -16.53
N TYR A 292 -7.22 -28.79 -15.22
CA TYR A 292 -6.11 -29.22 -14.39
C TYR A 292 -5.93 -30.74 -14.47
N ARG A 293 -4.70 -31.22 -14.71
CA ARG A 293 -4.37 -32.65 -14.66
C ARG A 293 -3.74 -32.98 -13.32
N ARG A 294 -4.49 -33.71 -12.49
CA ARG A 294 -4.02 -34.31 -11.24
C ARG A 294 -2.84 -35.24 -11.53
N ASP A 295 -1.84 -35.26 -10.65
CA ASP A 295 -0.86 -36.34 -10.70
C ASP A 295 -1.55 -37.66 -10.30
N ASN A 296 -1.59 -38.63 -11.22
CA ASN A 296 -2.25 -39.91 -11.00
C ASN A 296 -1.56 -40.76 -9.91
N SER A 297 -0.34 -40.41 -9.49
CA SER A 297 0.44 -41.14 -8.50
C SER A 297 0.35 -40.55 -7.08
N THR A 298 0.27 -39.23 -6.94
CA THR A 298 0.22 -38.54 -5.64
C THR A 298 -1.17 -37.98 -5.30
N GLY A 299 -2.07 -37.86 -6.28
CA GLY A 299 -3.40 -37.28 -6.07
C GLY A 299 -3.41 -35.76 -5.84
N GLY A 300 -2.27 -35.06 -5.93
CA GLY A 300 -2.18 -33.61 -5.73
C GLY A 300 -1.67 -32.85 -6.95
N SER A 301 -1.19 -31.63 -6.73
CA SER A 301 -0.51 -30.86 -7.77
C SER A 301 0.72 -31.58 -8.34
N ARG A 302 0.84 -31.60 -9.67
CA ARG A 302 2.03 -32.12 -10.37
C ARG A 302 3.20 -31.13 -10.43
N TYR A 303 2.97 -29.90 -9.98
CA TYR A 303 3.93 -28.81 -10.05
C TYR A 303 4.56 -28.57 -8.68
N LYS A 304 5.81 -28.12 -8.70
CA LYS A 304 6.51 -27.62 -7.51
C LYS A 304 7.07 -26.25 -7.78
N SER A 305 6.84 -25.29 -6.89
CA SER A 305 7.43 -23.96 -7.00
C SER A 305 8.67 -23.78 -6.15
N TYR A 306 9.48 -22.81 -6.56
CA TYR A 306 10.58 -22.23 -5.78
C TYR A 306 10.55 -20.72 -5.99
N SER A 307 10.63 -19.98 -4.89
CA SER A 307 10.68 -18.53 -4.87
C SER A 307 12.05 -18.04 -4.41
N HIS A 308 12.43 -16.84 -4.84
CA HIS A 308 13.56 -16.10 -4.29
C HIS A 308 13.26 -14.60 -4.31
N GLY A 309 13.94 -13.85 -3.44
CA GLY A 309 13.83 -12.39 -3.38
C GLY A 309 15.16 -11.71 -3.70
N VAL A 310 15.10 -10.52 -4.30
CA VAL A 310 16.26 -9.65 -4.53
C VAL A 310 15.92 -8.24 -4.08
N TYR A 311 16.71 -7.72 -3.15
CA TYR A 311 16.64 -6.34 -2.66
C TYR A 311 17.88 -5.57 -3.10
N LEU A 312 17.71 -4.42 -3.76
CA LEU A 312 18.79 -3.47 -4.01
C LEU A 312 18.71 -2.34 -2.96
N ARG A 313 19.64 -2.33 -2.01
CA ARG A 313 19.74 -1.25 -1.01
C ARG A 313 20.37 -0.02 -1.66
N ASN A 314 19.56 0.83 -2.29
CA ASN A 314 19.97 2.09 -2.91
C ASN A 314 18.84 3.13 -2.78
N LEU A 315 19.20 4.40 -2.58
CA LEU A 315 18.26 5.50 -2.34
C LEU A 315 17.96 6.36 -3.57
N HIS A 316 18.79 6.30 -4.61
CA HIS A 316 18.68 7.20 -5.75
C HIS A 316 17.46 6.87 -6.60
N GLY A 317 17.01 7.86 -7.39
CA GLY A 317 16.07 7.61 -8.48
C GLY A 317 16.58 6.50 -9.39
N MET A 318 15.70 5.58 -9.78
CA MET A 318 16.09 4.42 -10.58
C MET A 318 14.95 3.90 -11.47
N GLU A 319 15.32 3.06 -12.42
CA GLU A 319 14.41 2.31 -13.26
C GLU A 319 14.82 0.84 -13.32
N VAL A 320 13.82 -0.03 -13.34
CA VAL A 320 14.00 -1.47 -13.57
C VAL A 320 13.27 -1.84 -14.87
N SER A 321 14.04 -2.00 -15.95
CA SER A 321 13.48 -2.35 -17.26
C SER A 321 13.25 -3.85 -17.36
N LEU A 322 11.98 -4.24 -17.43
CA LEU A 322 11.51 -5.61 -17.59
C LEU A 322 11.30 -5.92 -19.08
N LYS A 323 12.02 -6.92 -19.57
CA LYS A 323 11.92 -7.47 -20.94
C LYS A 323 11.52 -8.94 -20.88
N PRO A 324 11.15 -9.58 -22.01
CA PRO A 324 10.62 -10.95 -21.98
C PRO A 324 11.55 -12.01 -21.36
N GLU A 325 12.86 -11.78 -21.37
CA GLU A 325 13.89 -12.72 -20.86
C GLU A 325 15.00 -12.01 -20.07
N SER A 326 14.79 -10.77 -19.64
CA SER A 326 15.78 -10.03 -18.85
C SER A 326 15.16 -8.93 -18.02
N LEU A 327 15.90 -8.51 -17.01
CA LEU A 327 15.62 -7.35 -16.17
C LEU A 327 16.90 -6.53 -16.09
N THR A 328 16.82 -5.22 -16.29
CA THR A 328 17.96 -4.29 -16.23
C THR A 328 17.72 -3.23 -15.17
N TRP A 329 18.61 -3.12 -14.20
CA TRP A 329 18.64 -2.03 -13.23
C TRP A 329 19.40 -0.84 -13.82
N ARG A 330 18.83 0.36 -13.67
CA ARG A 330 19.44 1.64 -14.04
C ARG A 330 19.25 2.61 -12.91
N VAL A 331 20.34 3.04 -12.29
CA VAL A 331 20.30 3.82 -11.05
C VAL A 331 21.06 5.12 -11.25
N LEU A 332 20.53 6.23 -10.75
CA LEU A 332 21.14 7.56 -10.88
C LEU A 332 22.36 7.80 -9.97
N GLY A 333 22.80 6.80 -9.22
CA GLY A 333 23.97 6.89 -8.33
C GLY A 333 23.96 5.82 -7.26
N GLY A 334 24.71 6.04 -6.17
CA GLY A 334 24.70 5.16 -5.02
C GLY A 334 25.62 3.96 -5.20
N ASN A 335 25.24 2.76 -4.81
CA ASN A 335 26.08 1.58 -5.01
C ASN A 335 25.23 0.37 -5.42
N ILE A 336 25.89 -0.72 -5.82
CA ILE A 336 25.22 -2.01 -6.01
C ILE A 336 25.36 -2.78 -4.69
N ASP A 337 24.32 -2.76 -3.85
CA ASP A 337 24.25 -3.51 -2.59
C ASP A 337 23.04 -4.45 -2.66
N LEU A 338 23.25 -5.61 -3.27
CA LEU A 338 22.23 -6.62 -3.53
C LEU A 338 22.16 -7.64 -2.41
N PHE A 339 20.94 -7.96 -1.98
CA PHE A 339 20.65 -9.04 -1.04
C PHE A 339 19.74 -10.06 -1.70
N PHE A 340 20.16 -11.33 -1.67
CA PHE A 340 19.43 -12.46 -2.21
C PHE A 340 18.85 -13.29 -1.07
N PHE A 341 17.57 -13.63 -1.18
CA PHE A 341 16.81 -14.43 -0.22
C PHE A 341 16.36 -15.72 -0.90
N ASP A 342 16.67 -16.87 -0.31
CA ASP A 342 16.55 -18.16 -0.98
C ASP A 342 15.19 -18.85 -0.86
N GLY A 343 14.27 -18.40 0.00
CA GLY A 343 12.98 -19.09 0.20
C GLY A 343 13.13 -20.46 0.87
N PRO A 344 12.60 -21.57 0.32
CA PRO A 344 12.13 -21.76 -1.06
C PRO A 344 10.68 -21.36 -1.36
N THR A 345 9.86 -21.01 -0.36
CA THR A 345 8.48 -20.52 -0.57
C THR A 345 8.42 -19.00 -0.56
N GLN A 346 7.35 -18.42 -1.11
CA GLN A 346 7.14 -16.98 -1.06
C GLN A 346 7.06 -16.44 0.38
N ALA A 347 6.36 -17.17 1.26
CA ALA A 347 6.21 -16.76 2.65
C ALA A 347 7.57 -16.70 3.35
N GLU A 348 8.45 -17.68 3.10
CA GLU A 348 9.82 -17.66 3.62
C GLU A 348 10.64 -16.50 3.07
N VAL A 349 10.57 -16.20 1.76
CA VAL A 349 11.28 -15.05 1.18
C VAL A 349 10.86 -13.74 1.87
N THR A 350 9.55 -13.53 2.06
CA THR A 350 9.03 -12.31 2.69
C THR A 350 9.47 -12.22 4.16
N LYS A 351 9.45 -13.33 4.90
CA LYS A 351 9.98 -13.40 6.27
C LYS A 351 11.47 -13.10 6.33
N GLN A 352 12.26 -13.69 5.43
CA GLN A 352 13.70 -13.45 5.33
C GLN A 352 14.00 -11.97 5.06
N TYR A 353 13.29 -11.35 4.11
CA TYR A 353 13.41 -9.93 3.81
C TYR A 353 13.08 -9.04 5.02
N GLN A 354 11.93 -9.28 5.67
CA GLN A 354 11.50 -8.50 6.83
C GLN A 354 12.42 -8.68 8.03
N VAL A 355 12.66 -9.92 8.49
CA VAL A 355 13.45 -10.20 9.69
C VAL A 355 14.90 -9.70 9.54
N SER A 356 15.47 -9.83 8.35
CA SER A 356 16.92 -9.66 8.20
C SER A 356 17.38 -8.42 7.44
N ALA A 357 16.48 -7.69 6.78
CA ALA A 357 16.83 -6.47 6.05
C ALA A 357 16.03 -5.25 6.47
N ILE A 358 14.70 -5.34 6.42
CA ILE A 358 13.85 -4.14 6.56
C ILE A 358 13.14 -4.01 7.91
N GLY A 359 13.37 -4.97 8.81
CA GLY A 359 12.69 -5.18 10.10
C GLY A 359 11.20 -5.52 10.00
N LEU A 360 10.66 -5.94 11.13
CA LEU A 360 9.29 -6.41 11.25
C LEU A 360 8.31 -5.22 11.37
N PRO A 361 7.07 -5.37 10.87
CA PRO A 361 6.07 -4.33 10.93
C PRO A 361 5.67 -3.99 12.37
N ALA A 362 5.25 -2.75 12.60
CA ALA A 362 4.72 -2.31 13.89
C ALA A 362 3.45 -3.09 14.26
N MET A 363 3.40 -3.59 15.50
CA MET A 363 2.13 -4.01 16.08
C MET A 363 1.23 -2.78 16.23
N GLN A 364 -0.03 -2.94 15.84
CA GLN A 364 -0.99 -1.84 15.81
C GLN A 364 -1.85 -1.83 17.09
N SER A 365 -2.37 -0.66 17.46
CA SER A 365 -3.40 -0.58 18.50
C SER A 365 -4.70 -1.18 17.98
N TYR A 366 -5.47 -1.88 18.81
CA TYR A 366 -6.67 -2.61 18.37
C TYR A 366 -7.73 -1.67 17.75
N TRP A 367 -7.83 -0.43 18.23
CA TRP A 367 -8.75 0.57 17.67
C TRP A 367 -8.44 0.92 16.20
N THR A 368 -7.20 0.80 15.75
CA THR A 368 -6.81 1.20 14.38
C THR A 368 -7.37 0.26 13.30
N PHE A 369 -8.00 -0.85 13.71
CA PHE A 369 -8.69 -1.77 12.82
C PHE A 369 -10.17 -1.44 12.65
N GLY A 370 -10.70 -0.45 13.38
CA GLY A 370 -12.08 0.01 13.20
C GLY A 370 -12.32 0.65 11.83
N TYR A 371 -13.49 1.25 11.64
CA TYR A 371 -13.79 2.05 10.46
C TYR A 371 -13.42 3.52 10.68
N HIS A 372 -12.80 4.13 9.66
CA HIS A 372 -12.30 5.50 9.67
C HIS A 372 -13.07 6.35 8.65
N GLN A 373 -13.55 7.53 9.05
CA GLN A 373 -14.22 8.49 8.15
C GLN A 373 -13.40 9.78 8.03
N CYS A 374 -13.18 10.23 6.81
CA CYS A 374 -12.47 11.47 6.49
C CYS A 374 -13.13 12.16 5.28
N ARG A 375 -12.80 13.44 5.07
CA ARG A 375 -12.87 14.13 3.78
C ARG A 375 -12.01 15.38 3.84
N TRP A 376 -11.56 15.84 2.68
CA TRP A 376 -11.22 17.23 2.49
C TRP A 376 -12.52 18.05 2.36
N GLY A 377 -12.75 18.97 3.29
CA GLY A 377 -13.85 19.94 3.26
C GLY A 377 -14.90 19.82 4.38
N TYR A 378 -14.62 19.15 5.52
CA TYR A 378 -15.47 19.33 6.72
C TYR A 378 -15.26 20.73 7.28
N ARG A 379 -16.35 21.51 7.44
CA ARG A 379 -16.25 22.97 7.54
C ARG A 379 -16.05 23.51 8.94
N ASN A 380 -16.35 22.76 10.00
CA ASN A 380 -16.25 23.18 11.39
C ASN A 380 -16.61 22.03 12.35
N TRP A 381 -16.36 22.24 13.66
CA TRP A 381 -16.69 21.30 14.73
C TRP A 381 -18.15 20.81 14.72
N SER A 382 -19.13 21.67 14.38
CA SER A 382 -20.55 21.30 14.40
C SER A 382 -20.88 20.31 13.28
N GLU A 383 -20.39 20.56 12.06
CA GLU A 383 -20.57 19.62 10.95
C GLU A 383 -19.84 18.32 11.21
N THR A 384 -18.59 18.35 11.69
CA THR A 384 -17.84 17.14 12.03
C THR A 384 -18.59 16.29 13.06
N ARG A 385 -19.19 16.91 14.08
CA ARG A 385 -20.04 16.23 15.05
C ARG A 385 -21.32 15.67 14.43
N GLU A 386 -21.99 16.41 13.56
CA GLU A 386 -23.19 15.95 12.85
C GLU A 386 -22.91 14.68 12.04
N ILE A 387 -21.74 14.57 11.40
CA ILE A 387 -21.32 13.35 10.69
C ILE A 387 -21.21 12.16 11.66
N VAL A 388 -20.55 12.35 12.81
CA VAL A 388 -20.41 11.31 13.84
C VAL A 388 -21.77 10.88 14.38
N ASP A 389 -22.63 11.84 14.75
CA ASP A 389 -23.99 11.58 15.24
C ASP A 389 -24.85 10.86 14.17
N THR A 390 -24.71 11.23 12.90
CA THR A 390 -25.47 10.61 11.79
C THR A 390 -25.00 9.18 11.52
N MET A 391 -23.70 8.90 11.53
CA MET A 391 -23.19 7.53 11.42
C MET A 391 -23.79 6.63 12.50
N ARG A 392 -23.84 7.13 13.75
CA ARG A 392 -24.47 6.41 14.86
C ARG A 392 -25.98 6.23 14.68
N ALA A 393 -26.69 7.26 14.20
CA ALA A 393 -28.12 7.19 13.97
C ALA A 393 -28.52 6.16 12.88
N PHE A 394 -27.63 5.89 11.92
CA PHE A 394 -27.81 4.88 10.87
C PHE A 394 -27.20 3.51 11.21
N ASP A 395 -26.74 3.33 12.45
CA ASP A 395 -26.12 2.10 12.95
C ASP A 395 -24.91 1.66 12.10
N ILE A 396 -24.09 2.63 11.71
CA ILE A 396 -22.87 2.40 10.95
C ILE A 396 -21.68 2.57 11.91
N PRO A 397 -20.96 1.48 12.26
CA PRO A 397 -19.80 1.55 13.15
C PRO A 397 -18.81 2.63 12.71
N LEU A 398 -18.37 3.46 13.64
CA LEU A 398 -17.38 4.50 13.40
C LEU A 398 -16.41 4.54 14.57
N GLU A 399 -15.15 4.22 14.28
CA GLU A 399 -14.09 4.22 15.29
C GLU A 399 -13.38 5.56 15.34
N THR A 400 -13.05 6.12 14.16
CA THR A 400 -12.18 7.29 14.07
C THR A 400 -12.73 8.30 13.07
N ILE A 401 -12.84 9.56 13.51
CA ILE A 401 -13.12 10.71 12.65
C ILE A 401 -11.82 11.48 12.37
N TRP A 402 -11.64 11.89 11.12
CA TRP A 402 -10.43 12.54 10.64
C TRP A 402 -10.77 13.93 10.12
N LEU A 403 -9.81 14.84 10.23
CA LEU A 403 -9.85 16.13 9.57
C LEU A 403 -8.62 16.29 8.68
N ASP A 404 -8.88 16.66 7.43
CA ASP A 404 -7.90 17.15 6.47
C ASP A 404 -7.48 18.60 6.82
N ILE A 405 -6.77 19.29 5.94
CA ILE A 405 -6.13 20.59 6.18
C ILE A 405 -7.12 21.73 6.56
N ASP A 406 -8.44 21.51 6.44
CA ASP A 406 -9.49 22.50 6.75
C ASP A 406 -9.51 22.95 8.20
N TYR A 407 -8.96 22.14 9.13
CA TYR A 407 -8.93 22.50 10.55
C TYR A 407 -7.89 23.58 10.86
N MET A 408 -6.87 23.72 10.02
CA MET A 408 -5.70 24.55 10.26
C MET A 408 -5.97 26.03 9.98
N ASP A 409 -5.33 26.95 10.72
CA ASP A 409 -5.32 28.38 10.38
C ASP A 409 -4.49 28.58 9.11
N GLN A 410 -5.18 28.81 7.99
CA GLN A 410 -4.56 28.99 6.67
C GLN A 410 -3.60 27.85 6.30
N TYR A 411 -4.02 26.60 6.55
CA TYR A 411 -3.27 25.38 6.20
C TYR A 411 -1.90 25.25 6.90
N ARG A 412 -1.71 25.89 8.07
CA ARG A 412 -0.47 25.81 8.86
C ARG A 412 -0.54 24.66 9.85
N ASP A 413 0.43 23.77 9.82
CA ASP A 413 0.55 22.67 10.79
C ASP A 413 0.47 23.15 12.25
N PHE A 414 -0.05 22.30 13.13
CA PHE A 414 -0.14 22.56 14.58
C PHE A 414 -0.91 23.83 14.95
N THR A 415 -1.90 24.20 14.14
CA THR A 415 -2.81 25.32 14.42
C THR A 415 -4.28 24.90 14.30
N LEU A 416 -5.17 25.73 14.81
CA LEU A 416 -6.61 25.63 14.60
C LEU A 416 -7.11 26.93 13.98
N ASP A 417 -7.94 26.84 12.93
CA ASP A 417 -8.59 28.02 12.36
C ASP A 417 -9.46 28.70 13.45
N PRO A 418 -9.22 29.99 13.76
CA PRO A 418 -9.88 30.65 14.87
C PRO A 418 -11.37 30.95 14.62
N VAL A 419 -11.89 30.69 13.42
CA VAL A 419 -13.27 30.96 13.00
C VAL A 419 -14.05 29.67 12.80
N THR A 420 -13.54 28.73 11.99
CA THR A 420 -14.24 27.48 11.65
C THR A 420 -13.98 26.38 12.67
N PHE A 421 -12.76 26.32 13.23
CA PHE A 421 -12.38 25.35 14.26
C PHE A 421 -11.86 26.04 15.53
N PRO A 422 -12.63 26.99 16.11
CA PRO A 422 -12.12 27.83 17.19
C PRO A 422 -11.65 27.00 18.39
N PRO A 423 -10.55 27.38 19.07
CA PRO A 423 -10.05 26.67 20.25
C PRO A 423 -11.11 26.49 21.36
N SER A 424 -12.10 27.37 21.43
CA SER A 424 -13.22 27.26 22.39
C SER A 424 -14.08 26.00 22.18
N GLY A 425 -14.10 25.42 20.97
CA GLY A 425 -14.87 24.22 20.65
C GLY A 425 -14.16 22.90 20.97
N VAL A 426 -12.84 22.93 21.12
CA VAL A 426 -12.01 21.73 21.33
C VAL A 426 -12.52 20.91 22.51
N LYS A 427 -12.61 21.52 23.70
CA LYS A 427 -12.96 20.78 24.91
C LYS A 427 -14.31 20.06 24.76
N GLU A 428 -15.32 20.72 24.21
CA GLU A 428 -16.64 20.11 24.01
C GLU A 428 -16.58 18.94 23.02
N PHE A 429 -15.94 19.14 21.86
CA PHE A 429 -15.86 18.13 20.81
C PHE A 429 -15.11 16.88 21.28
N PHE A 430 -13.95 17.05 21.90
CA PHE A 430 -13.10 15.93 22.32
C PHE A 430 -13.62 15.22 23.58
N ASP A 431 -14.23 15.94 24.54
CA ASP A 431 -14.93 15.29 25.67
C ASP A 431 -16.08 14.41 25.14
N TYR A 432 -16.81 14.87 24.12
CA TYR A 432 -17.86 14.09 23.47
C TYR A 432 -17.29 12.88 22.72
N LEU A 433 -16.27 13.07 21.87
CA LEU A 433 -15.73 12.02 21.01
C LEU A 433 -15.06 10.91 21.85
N HIS A 434 -14.15 11.28 22.74
CA HIS A 434 -13.44 10.32 23.59
C HIS A 434 -14.37 9.72 24.65
N GLY A 435 -15.36 10.48 25.14
CA GLY A 435 -16.41 9.95 26.02
C GLY A 435 -17.28 8.86 25.37
N ASN A 436 -17.27 8.78 24.03
CA ASN A 436 -17.91 7.71 23.25
C ASN A 436 -16.92 6.62 22.79
N ASN A 437 -15.70 6.59 23.32
CA ASN A 437 -14.62 5.66 22.93
C ASN A 437 -14.25 5.72 21.45
N GLN A 438 -14.33 6.91 20.85
CA GLN A 438 -13.91 7.15 19.47
C GLN A 438 -12.61 7.96 19.43
N HIS A 439 -11.96 7.98 18.29
CA HIS A 439 -10.63 8.57 18.11
C HIS A 439 -10.62 9.71 17.08
N PHE A 440 -9.65 10.60 17.20
CA PHE A 440 -9.41 11.69 16.25
C PHE A 440 -8.01 11.58 15.63
N VAL A 441 -7.91 11.70 14.31
CA VAL A 441 -6.63 11.72 13.59
C VAL A 441 -6.60 12.93 12.64
N PRO A 442 -5.75 13.94 12.89
CA PRO A 442 -5.53 15.05 11.97
C PRO A 442 -4.51 14.70 10.88
N ILE A 443 -4.64 15.35 9.72
CA ILE A 443 -3.52 15.51 8.77
C ILE A 443 -2.47 16.47 9.34
N VAL A 444 -1.20 16.21 9.02
CA VAL A 444 -0.07 17.11 9.21
C VAL A 444 0.82 16.99 7.97
N ASP A 445 1.27 18.11 7.43
CA ASP A 445 2.04 18.16 6.19
C ASP A 445 3.56 18.11 6.44
N ALA A 446 4.32 17.86 5.38
CA ALA A 446 5.78 17.82 5.45
C ALA A 446 6.45 19.20 5.53
N ALA A 447 5.74 20.28 5.15
CA ALA A 447 6.35 21.60 4.91
C ALA A 447 5.79 22.67 5.86
N ILE A 448 6.68 23.49 6.43
CA ILE A 448 6.32 24.49 7.43
C ILE A 448 6.22 25.87 6.79
N TYR A 449 5.09 26.55 7.01
CA TYR A 449 4.89 27.93 6.57
C TYR A 449 5.99 28.88 7.06
N ILE A 450 6.53 29.72 6.18
CA ILE A 450 7.45 30.81 6.58
C ILE A 450 6.70 32.15 6.63
N PRO A 451 6.62 32.79 7.81
CA PRO A 451 5.97 34.10 7.96
C PRO A 451 6.54 35.19 7.07
N ASN A 452 5.65 36.09 6.64
CA ASN A 452 6.03 37.36 6.02
C ASN A 452 6.79 38.24 7.04
N PRO A 453 8.09 38.51 6.83
CA PRO A 453 8.90 39.24 7.81
C PRO A 453 8.46 40.71 7.97
N ASN A 454 7.68 41.25 7.03
CA ASN A 454 7.14 42.61 7.10
C ASN A 454 5.77 42.68 7.77
N ASN A 455 5.19 41.55 8.18
CA ASN A 455 3.88 41.49 8.82
C ASN A 455 3.96 40.82 10.19
N ALA A 456 4.01 41.62 11.27
CA ALA A 456 4.11 41.10 12.63
C ALA A 456 2.90 40.24 13.06
N SER A 457 1.72 40.42 12.45
CA SER A 457 0.56 39.58 12.75
C SER A 457 0.60 38.21 12.07
N ASP A 458 1.59 37.97 11.22
CA ASP A 458 1.79 36.71 10.51
C ASP A 458 2.77 35.77 11.23
N ALA A 459 3.19 36.14 12.44
CA ALA A 459 4.08 35.35 13.26
C ALA A 459 3.54 33.92 13.45
N TYR A 460 4.46 32.95 13.39
CA TYR A 460 4.14 31.53 13.50
C TYR A 460 5.23 30.84 14.30
N ASP A 461 4.85 30.36 15.49
CA ASP A 461 5.82 29.92 16.49
C ASP A 461 6.51 28.61 16.11
N THR A 462 5.82 27.70 15.40
CA THR A 462 6.40 26.47 14.87
C THR A 462 7.61 26.75 13.98
N TYR A 463 7.46 27.69 13.03
CA TYR A 463 8.58 28.16 12.21
C TYR A 463 9.66 28.82 13.07
N ALA A 464 9.30 29.70 13.99
CA ALA A 464 10.28 30.42 14.80
C ALA A 464 11.16 29.47 15.64
N ARG A 465 10.56 28.43 16.25
CA ARG A 465 11.28 27.38 17.00
C ARG A 465 12.17 26.53 16.10
N GLY A 466 11.65 26.11 14.94
CA GLY A 466 12.44 25.33 13.98
C GLY A 466 13.62 26.12 13.43
N ASN A 467 13.39 27.37 13.02
CA ASN A 467 14.42 28.23 12.46
C ASN A 467 15.52 28.55 13.49
N ALA A 468 15.14 28.79 14.76
CA ALA A 468 16.10 28.97 15.85
C ALA A 468 16.95 27.72 16.12
N SER A 469 16.46 26.54 15.77
CA SER A 469 17.12 25.24 15.96
C SER A 469 17.90 24.76 14.73
N GLY A 470 17.85 25.50 13.62
CA GLY A 470 18.58 25.16 12.39
C GLY A 470 18.13 23.87 11.72
N VAL A 471 16.82 23.56 11.78
CA VAL A 471 16.25 22.27 11.34
C VAL A 471 15.68 22.29 9.92
N PHE A 472 15.95 23.31 9.11
CA PHE A 472 15.39 23.43 7.77
C PHE A 472 16.46 23.27 6.68
N LEU A 473 16.08 22.74 5.53
CA LEU A 473 16.95 22.63 4.35
C LEU A 473 17.52 23.98 3.92
N SER A 474 18.69 23.91 3.28
CA SER A 474 19.37 25.06 2.68
C SER A 474 19.51 24.92 1.17
N ASN A 475 19.70 26.04 0.47
CA ASN A 475 20.24 26.09 -0.87
C ASN A 475 21.75 25.80 -0.85
N SER A 476 22.32 25.49 -2.01
CA SER A 476 23.76 25.28 -2.19
C SER A 476 24.66 26.45 -1.76
N ASP A 477 24.12 27.68 -1.68
CA ASP A 477 24.84 28.86 -1.20
C ASP A 477 24.75 29.07 0.33
N GLY A 478 24.06 28.16 1.04
CA GLY A 478 23.83 28.20 2.48
C GLY A 478 22.65 29.07 2.92
N SER A 479 21.92 29.70 2.00
CA SER A 479 20.64 30.36 2.32
C SER A 479 19.54 29.32 2.59
N GLN A 480 18.48 29.68 3.30
CA GLN A 480 17.36 28.75 3.56
C GLN A 480 16.65 28.37 2.25
N TYR A 481 16.36 27.08 2.06
CA TYR A 481 15.55 26.60 0.93
C TYR A 481 14.08 26.89 1.18
N ILE A 482 13.40 27.50 0.21
CA ILE A 482 12.01 27.97 0.32
C ILE A 482 11.24 27.57 -0.93
N GLY A 483 10.40 26.55 -0.81
CA GLY A 483 9.46 26.10 -1.84
C GLY A 483 8.05 26.62 -1.57
N ALA A 484 7.03 25.89 -2.00
CA ALA A 484 5.64 26.23 -1.74
C ALA A 484 4.77 24.97 -1.56
N VAL A 485 3.82 24.99 -0.62
CA VAL A 485 2.77 23.97 -0.46
C VAL A 485 1.45 24.67 -0.06
N TRP A 486 0.53 24.02 0.64
CA TRP A 486 -0.81 24.52 0.97
C TRP A 486 -0.83 25.89 1.66
N PRO A 487 -0.02 26.19 2.69
CA PRO A 487 -0.08 27.48 3.38
C PRO A 487 0.59 28.64 2.62
N GLY A 488 1.22 28.38 1.47
CA GLY A 488 1.98 29.35 0.68
C GLY A 488 3.45 28.97 0.56
N TYR A 489 4.37 29.94 0.62
CA TYR A 489 5.80 29.63 0.66
C TYR A 489 6.16 28.95 1.98
N THR A 490 6.97 27.90 1.89
CA THR A 490 7.28 26.98 2.99
C THR A 490 8.76 26.62 3.03
N VAL A 491 9.21 26.22 4.23
CA VAL A 491 10.51 25.60 4.48
C VAL A 491 10.32 24.13 4.81
N PHE A 492 11.36 23.32 4.60
CA PHE A 492 11.27 21.86 4.69
C PHE A 492 12.17 21.35 5.81
N PRO A 493 11.63 20.61 6.80
CA PRO A 493 12.41 20.02 7.88
C PRO A 493 13.51 19.08 7.38
N ASP A 494 14.73 19.29 7.84
CA ASP A 494 15.88 18.46 7.55
C ASP A 494 16.06 17.38 8.62
N TRP A 495 15.75 16.13 8.24
CA TRP A 495 15.88 14.96 9.10
C TRP A 495 17.33 14.49 9.30
N LEU A 496 18.28 15.01 8.51
CA LEU A 496 19.71 14.78 8.69
C LEU A 496 20.37 15.86 9.58
N SER A 497 19.59 16.84 10.03
CA SER A 497 20.02 17.78 11.07
C SER A 497 20.05 17.09 12.44
N THR A 498 20.93 17.57 13.33
CA THR A 498 21.04 17.02 14.70
C THR A 498 19.82 17.26 15.58
N SER A 499 18.92 18.17 15.19
CA SER A 499 17.78 18.62 16.01
C SER A 499 16.41 18.41 15.34
N GLY A 500 16.35 17.97 14.08
CA GLY A 500 15.10 17.86 13.32
C GLY A 500 14.07 16.95 13.98
N VAL A 501 14.46 15.73 14.36
CA VAL A 501 13.58 14.77 15.05
C VAL A 501 13.10 15.31 16.39
N SER A 502 13.99 15.89 17.20
CA SER A 502 13.62 16.42 18.52
C SER A 502 12.73 17.65 18.43
N TRP A 503 12.93 18.51 17.42
CA TRP A 503 12.05 19.65 17.18
C TRP A 503 10.66 19.18 16.77
N TRP A 504 10.54 18.27 15.81
CA TRP A 504 9.24 17.71 15.39
C TRP A 504 8.48 17.07 16.55
N ALA A 505 9.16 16.23 17.33
CA ALA A 505 8.58 15.63 18.53
C ALA A 505 8.11 16.67 19.54
N ASN A 506 8.85 17.78 19.70
CA ASN A 506 8.43 18.87 20.57
C ASN A 506 7.19 19.61 20.05
N GLU A 507 7.10 19.89 18.75
CA GLU A 507 5.91 20.53 18.16
C GLU A 507 4.64 19.68 18.39
N MET A 508 4.75 18.36 18.25
CA MET A 508 3.68 17.41 18.58
C MET A 508 3.27 17.49 20.05
N VAL A 509 4.25 17.46 20.98
CA VAL A 509 3.99 17.55 22.42
C VAL A 509 3.37 18.89 22.81
N GLU A 510 3.80 19.99 22.20
CA GLU A 510 3.20 21.31 22.43
C GLU A 510 1.76 21.35 21.93
N TRP A 511 1.49 20.87 20.71
CA TRP A 511 0.16 20.92 20.13
C TRP A 511 -0.84 19.98 20.84
N TYR A 512 -0.38 18.83 21.37
CA TYR A 512 -1.23 17.94 22.16
C TYR A 512 -1.83 18.60 23.41
N LYS A 513 -1.18 19.64 23.96
CA LYS A 513 -1.73 20.43 25.08
C LYS A 513 -2.99 21.22 24.68
N GLU A 514 -3.15 21.48 23.38
CA GLU A 514 -4.28 22.19 22.80
C GLU A 514 -5.28 21.25 22.16
N VAL A 515 -4.83 20.21 21.44
CA VAL A 515 -5.69 19.28 20.69
C VAL A 515 -5.36 17.84 21.09
N PRO A 516 -6.27 17.12 21.77
CA PRO A 516 -6.01 15.75 22.21
C PRO A 516 -6.26 14.75 21.07
N TYR A 517 -5.36 14.68 20.10
CA TYR A 517 -5.43 13.70 19.01
C TYR A 517 -5.07 12.27 19.46
N SER A 518 -5.30 11.27 18.61
CA SER A 518 -5.03 9.83 18.89
C SER A 518 -3.88 9.22 18.07
N GLY A 519 -3.47 9.87 16.99
CA GLY A 519 -2.46 9.42 16.03
C GLY A 519 -2.41 10.41 14.86
N PHE A 520 -1.48 10.25 13.92
CA PHE A 520 -1.27 11.22 12.84
C PHE A 520 -1.43 10.61 11.44
N TRP A 521 -1.97 11.41 10.53
CA TRP A 521 -1.81 11.26 9.11
C TRP A 521 -0.70 12.21 8.65
N VAL A 522 0.38 11.69 8.09
CA VAL A 522 1.49 12.51 7.57
C VAL A 522 1.49 12.53 6.05
N ASP A 523 1.32 13.72 5.47
CA ASP A 523 1.08 13.90 4.03
C ASP A 523 2.09 14.85 3.35
N MET A 524 2.10 14.83 2.01
CA MET A 524 3.00 15.64 1.18
C MET A 524 4.48 15.26 1.35
N THR A 525 4.76 13.99 1.66
CA THR A 525 6.04 13.51 2.23
C THR A 525 7.05 12.93 1.23
N GLU A 526 6.81 13.05 -0.07
CA GLU A 526 7.72 12.55 -1.11
C GLU A 526 9.13 13.16 -1.16
N VAL A 527 9.41 14.45 -0.94
CA VAL A 527 8.59 15.58 -0.43
C VAL A 527 8.09 16.53 -1.50
N SER A 528 6.80 16.86 -1.47
CA SER A 528 6.13 17.68 -2.49
C SER A 528 6.43 19.18 -2.35
N SER A 529 6.52 19.86 -3.49
CA SER A 529 6.59 21.33 -3.60
C SER A 529 5.86 21.77 -4.86
N PHE A 530 4.91 22.70 -4.73
CA PHE A 530 4.12 23.27 -5.83
C PHE A 530 4.89 24.28 -6.68
N CYS A 531 6.21 24.24 -6.65
CA CYS A 531 7.07 25.01 -7.52
C CYS A 531 8.42 24.33 -7.66
N VAL A 532 9.03 24.53 -8.83
CA VAL A 532 10.38 24.07 -9.15
C VAL A 532 11.40 25.03 -8.56
N GLY A 533 12.40 24.49 -7.88
CA GLY A 533 13.44 25.30 -7.22
C GLY A 533 13.00 25.87 -5.88
N SER A 534 13.92 26.63 -5.28
CA SER A 534 13.65 27.47 -4.10
C SER A 534 12.89 28.74 -4.51
N CYS A 535 11.69 28.58 -5.08
CA CYS A 535 10.92 29.64 -5.72
C CYS A 535 10.47 30.77 -4.78
N GLY A 536 10.39 30.48 -3.47
CA GLY A 536 10.06 31.45 -2.45
C GLY A 536 11.23 32.32 -2.02
N THR A 537 12.48 31.98 -2.40
CA THR A 537 13.66 32.80 -2.11
C THR A 537 13.52 34.18 -2.73
N GLY A 538 13.50 35.20 -1.87
CA GLY A 538 13.29 36.60 -2.27
C GLY A 538 11.82 37.02 -2.39
N ASN A 539 10.87 36.08 -2.30
CA ASN A 539 9.42 36.33 -2.47
C ASN A 539 8.60 36.14 -1.17
N VAL A 540 9.23 35.80 -0.04
CA VAL A 540 8.57 35.58 1.26
C VAL A 540 7.70 36.75 1.71
N THR A 541 7.99 37.99 1.29
CA THR A 541 7.14 39.15 1.62
C THR A 541 5.75 39.13 0.98
N MET A 542 5.48 38.17 0.08
CA MET A 542 4.18 37.96 -0.54
C MET A 542 3.30 36.99 0.26
N ASN A 543 3.85 36.28 1.25
CA ASN A 543 3.09 35.32 2.04
C ASN A 543 1.97 36.00 2.86
N PRO A 544 0.82 35.31 3.06
CA PRO A 544 0.45 34.02 2.45
C PRO A 544 0.12 34.12 0.95
N VAL A 545 0.35 33.04 0.20
CA VAL A 545 0.10 32.94 -1.25
C VAL A 545 -0.71 31.69 -1.58
N HIS A 546 -1.47 31.73 -2.68
CA HIS A 546 -2.24 30.60 -3.18
C HIS A 546 -1.38 29.70 -4.09
N PRO A 547 -1.55 28.36 -4.07
CA PRO A 547 -0.93 27.43 -5.01
C PRO A 547 -1.09 27.85 -6.49
N PRO A 548 -0.19 27.43 -7.39
CA PRO A 548 -0.20 27.86 -8.79
C PRO A 548 -1.29 27.21 -9.66
N PHE A 549 -2.14 26.39 -9.07
CA PHE A 549 -3.26 25.69 -9.71
C PHE A 549 -4.56 25.96 -8.96
N ALA A 550 -5.69 25.79 -9.67
CA ALA A 550 -7.02 25.95 -9.10
C ALA A 550 -7.36 24.74 -8.21
N LEU A 551 -7.91 24.99 -7.03
CA LEU A 551 -8.37 23.93 -6.12
C LEU A 551 -9.70 23.33 -6.58
N PRO A 552 -10.02 22.08 -6.21
CA PRO A 552 -11.31 21.49 -6.56
C PRO A 552 -12.50 22.35 -6.11
N GLY A 553 -13.38 22.69 -7.05
CA GLY A 553 -14.56 23.56 -6.86
C GLY A 553 -14.36 25.02 -7.27
N GLU A 554 -13.12 25.47 -7.45
CA GLU A 554 -12.82 26.79 -8.01
C GLU A 554 -13.18 26.89 -9.49
N GLU A 555 -13.22 28.12 -10.02
CA GLU A 555 -13.53 28.32 -11.44
C GLU A 555 -12.49 27.64 -12.32
N GLY A 556 -12.95 26.76 -13.22
CA GLY A 556 -12.08 25.98 -14.10
C GLY A 556 -11.72 24.59 -13.56
N ASN A 557 -11.96 24.31 -12.27
CA ASN A 557 -11.70 23.02 -11.64
C ASN A 557 -12.91 22.47 -10.85
N LYS A 558 -14.12 22.55 -11.42
CA LYS A 558 -15.31 21.90 -10.84
C LYS A 558 -15.34 20.42 -11.21
N ILE A 559 -15.77 19.58 -10.27
CA ILE A 559 -15.83 18.13 -10.42
C ILE A 559 -17.17 17.72 -11.05
N TYR A 560 -17.09 17.16 -12.26
CA TYR A 560 -18.24 16.63 -13.01
C TYR A 560 -18.10 15.15 -13.38
N GLU A 561 -16.99 14.52 -13.00
CA GLU A 561 -16.72 13.14 -13.36
C GLU A 561 -17.45 12.16 -12.44
N PHE A 562 -17.95 11.07 -13.02
CA PHE A 562 -18.63 9.97 -12.33
C PHE A 562 -18.03 8.62 -12.76
N PRO A 563 -18.26 7.52 -12.03
CA PRO A 563 -17.74 6.21 -12.39
C PRO A 563 -18.28 5.66 -13.71
N GLU A 564 -17.58 4.64 -14.22
CA GLU A 564 -18.04 3.85 -15.36
C GLU A 564 -19.43 3.27 -15.10
N GLY A 565 -20.32 3.37 -16.10
CA GLY A 565 -21.69 2.87 -16.00
C GLY A 565 -22.70 3.85 -15.39
N PHE A 566 -22.28 5.00 -14.86
CA PHE A 566 -23.18 5.98 -14.25
C PHE A 566 -24.25 6.52 -15.22
N ASN A 567 -23.94 6.61 -16.51
CA ASN A 567 -24.91 7.00 -17.54
C ASN A 567 -26.05 6.00 -17.74
N ILE A 568 -25.89 4.76 -17.27
CA ILE A 568 -26.93 3.74 -17.31
C ILE A 568 -27.79 3.80 -16.05
N THR A 569 -27.17 4.02 -14.88
CA THR A 569 -27.87 4.11 -13.59
C THR A 569 -28.58 5.47 -13.41
N ASN A 570 -28.05 6.55 -13.98
CA ASN A 570 -28.63 7.90 -13.93
C ASN A 570 -28.30 8.74 -15.18
N ALA A 571 -28.99 8.45 -16.29
CA ALA A 571 -28.75 9.08 -17.59
C ALA A 571 -28.92 10.61 -17.59
N THR A 572 -29.89 11.16 -16.85
CA THR A 572 -30.20 12.60 -16.83
C THR A 572 -29.08 13.40 -16.17
N GLU A 573 -28.60 12.94 -15.01
CA GLU A 573 -27.49 13.58 -14.31
C GLU A 573 -26.19 13.41 -15.09
N ALA A 574 -25.92 12.22 -15.63
CA ALA A 574 -24.74 11.99 -16.46
C ALA A 574 -24.69 12.92 -17.68
N ALA A 575 -25.82 13.15 -18.37
CA ALA A 575 -25.90 14.08 -19.50
C ALA A 575 -25.67 15.54 -19.06
N SER A 576 -26.19 15.92 -17.89
CA SER A 576 -26.02 17.25 -17.32
C SER A 576 -24.57 17.52 -16.91
N ALA A 577 -23.95 16.58 -16.20
CA ALA A 577 -22.55 16.62 -15.80
C ALA A 577 -21.61 16.63 -17.01
N SER A 578 -21.88 15.80 -18.02
CA SER A 578 -21.11 15.80 -19.28
C SER A 578 -21.19 17.14 -20.01
N SER A 579 -22.37 17.76 -20.04
CA SER A 579 -22.58 19.08 -20.65
C SER A 579 -21.84 20.19 -19.89
N ALA A 580 -21.85 20.15 -18.55
CA ALA A 580 -21.14 21.09 -17.70
C ALA A 580 -19.62 20.94 -17.82
N SER A 581 -19.12 19.70 -17.83
CA SER A 581 -17.71 19.37 -18.08
C SER A 581 -17.24 19.90 -19.43
N ALA A 582 -18.00 19.65 -20.50
CA ALA A 582 -17.70 20.18 -21.84
C ALA A 582 -17.72 21.72 -21.86
N SER A 583 -18.65 22.36 -21.14
CA SER A 583 -18.68 23.82 -21.02
C SER A 583 -17.45 24.36 -20.28
N GLN A 584 -17.01 23.72 -19.20
CA GLN A 584 -15.78 24.10 -18.48
C GLN A 584 -14.56 23.95 -19.39
N ALA A 585 -14.39 22.80 -20.03
CA ALA A 585 -13.28 22.53 -20.95
C ALA A 585 -13.25 23.52 -22.13
N SER A 586 -14.42 23.94 -22.64
CA SER A 586 -14.51 24.89 -23.75
C SER A 586 -13.97 26.28 -23.42
N LYS A 587 -13.98 26.68 -22.14
CA LYS A 587 -13.44 27.97 -21.69
C LYS A 587 -11.91 27.99 -21.65
N THR A 588 -11.29 26.82 -21.63
CA THR A 588 -9.83 26.62 -21.50
C THR A 588 -9.15 26.29 -22.83
N ILE A 589 -9.89 26.26 -23.96
CA ILE A 589 -9.32 25.93 -25.27
C ILE A 589 -8.31 27.00 -25.69
N THR A 590 -7.03 26.71 -25.51
CA THR A 590 -5.93 27.36 -26.21
C THR A 590 -5.70 26.66 -27.54
N THR A 591 -5.48 27.44 -28.61
CA THR A 591 -5.15 26.91 -29.93
C THR A 591 -3.74 26.33 -29.94
N ASP A 592 -3.61 25.02 -29.82
CA ASP A 592 -2.34 24.33 -30.02
C ASP A 592 -1.88 24.49 -31.46
N THR A 593 -0.75 25.18 -31.62
CA THR A 593 -0.04 25.25 -32.89
C THR A 593 0.95 24.09 -32.90
N PRO A 594 1.01 23.25 -33.95
CA PRO A 594 1.99 22.18 -34.02
C PRO A 594 3.38 22.81 -34.12
N SER A 595 4.11 22.80 -33.01
CA SER A 595 5.52 23.15 -32.97
C SER A 595 6.34 21.87 -32.77
N SER A 596 7.54 21.81 -33.35
CA SER A 596 8.49 20.75 -33.06
C SER A 596 8.92 20.86 -31.59
N THR A 597 8.55 19.91 -30.75
CA THR A 597 8.96 19.88 -29.33
C THR A 597 10.47 19.64 -29.23
N SER A 598 11.20 20.62 -28.72
CA SER A 598 12.62 20.47 -28.37
C SER A 598 12.77 19.98 -26.93
N TYR A 599 13.58 18.96 -26.71
CA TYR A 599 13.88 18.42 -25.37
C TYR A 599 15.26 18.85 -24.88
N PHE A 600 15.34 19.23 -23.61
CA PHE A 600 16.58 19.51 -22.89
C PHE A 600 17.31 18.18 -22.62
N ARG A 601 18.61 18.13 -22.96
CA ARG A 601 19.51 17.00 -22.72
C ARG A 601 20.81 17.52 -22.15
N THR A 602 21.33 16.84 -21.14
CA THR A 602 22.62 17.15 -20.54
C THR A 602 23.64 16.09 -20.93
N THR A 603 24.92 16.45 -20.93
CA THR A 603 26.02 15.52 -21.15
C THR A 603 26.92 15.50 -19.92
N PRO A 604 27.59 14.38 -19.61
CA PRO A 604 28.52 14.31 -18.49
C PRO A 604 29.59 15.39 -18.59
N THR A 605 29.91 16.02 -17.45
CA THR A 605 31.02 16.97 -17.32
C THR A 605 32.08 16.36 -16.40
N PRO A 606 33.37 16.30 -16.82
CA PRO A 606 34.41 15.70 -16.00
C PRO A 606 34.49 16.31 -14.59
N GLY A 607 34.31 15.46 -13.58
CA GLY A 607 34.40 15.83 -12.17
C GLY A 607 33.25 16.71 -11.65
N GLN A 608 32.14 16.81 -12.37
CA GLN A 608 30.97 17.57 -11.95
C GLN A 608 29.68 16.76 -12.14
N ARG A 609 28.84 16.74 -11.11
CA ARG A 609 27.49 16.18 -11.18
C ARG A 609 26.51 17.26 -11.63
N ASN A 610 25.59 16.91 -12.52
CA ASN A 610 24.38 17.71 -12.73
C ASN A 610 23.21 17.00 -12.05
N VAL A 611 22.92 17.37 -10.80
CA VAL A 611 21.89 16.69 -9.99
C VAL A 611 20.47 17.11 -10.36
N ASN A 612 20.27 18.36 -10.80
CA ASN A 612 18.96 18.83 -11.24
C ASN A 612 18.55 18.18 -12.57
N HIS A 613 19.51 18.01 -13.48
CA HIS A 613 19.28 17.42 -14.81
C HIS A 613 20.37 16.39 -15.12
N PRO A 614 20.32 15.19 -14.49
CA PRO A 614 21.32 14.16 -14.73
C PRO A 614 21.35 13.74 -16.19
N PRO A 615 22.53 13.34 -16.74
CA PRO A 615 22.63 12.95 -18.15
C PRO A 615 21.75 11.74 -18.55
N TYR A 616 21.40 10.88 -17.58
CA TYR A 616 20.32 9.90 -17.72
C TYR A 616 19.04 10.43 -17.05
N ALA A 617 18.01 10.70 -17.85
CA ALA A 617 16.68 11.04 -17.38
C ALA A 617 15.82 9.77 -17.23
N ILE A 618 15.39 9.48 -16.01
CA ILE A 618 14.41 8.43 -15.72
C ILE A 618 13.01 8.82 -16.22
N ASN A 619 12.12 7.85 -16.41
CA ASN A 619 10.73 8.04 -16.80
C ASN A 619 9.84 8.47 -15.62
N ASN A 620 10.30 9.47 -14.86
CA ASN A 620 9.53 10.08 -13.77
C ASN A 620 8.19 10.60 -14.31
N VAL A 621 7.11 10.35 -13.56
CA VAL A 621 5.76 10.80 -13.90
C VAL A 621 5.65 12.29 -14.15
N GLN A 622 6.36 13.09 -13.36
CA GLN A 622 6.40 14.55 -13.45
C GLN A 622 7.44 15.07 -14.48
N GLY A 623 8.15 14.18 -15.17
CA GLY A 623 9.22 14.57 -16.09
C GLY A 623 10.49 14.99 -15.34
N ASP A 624 10.73 16.30 -15.20
CA ASP A 624 11.85 16.83 -14.42
C ASP A 624 11.78 16.34 -12.96
N LEU A 625 12.93 16.07 -12.34
CA LEU A 625 13.02 15.55 -10.97
C LEU A 625 12.53 16.56 -9.92
N ALA A 626 12.55 17.85 -10.24
CA ALA A 626 12.17 18.94 -9.33
C ALA A 626 10.71 19.39 -9.45
N VAL A 627 9.92 18.82 -10.38
CA VAL A 627 8.49 19.15 -10.52
C VAL A 627 7.70 18.39 -9.47
N HIS A 628 6.87 19.10 -8.70
CA HIS A 628 6.16 18.55 -7.54
C HIS A 628 7.10 17.90 -6.51
N ALA A 629 8.32 18.44 -6.35
CA ALA A 629 9.32 17.93 -5.42
C ALA A 629 10.23 19.04 -4.89
N VAL A 630 10.83 18.84 -3.72
CA VAL A 630 12.03 19.61 -3.34
C VAL A 630 13.12 19.36 -4.39
N SER A 631 13.85 20.42 -4.73
CA SER A 631 14.82 20.34 -5.84
C SER A 631 16.00 19.44 -5.49
N PRO A 632 16.52 18.66 -6.45
CA PRO A 632 17.62 17.73 -6.18
C PRO A 632 18.89 18.37 -5.59
N ASN A 633 19.13 19.67 -5.85
CA ASN A 633 20.27 20.41 -5.30
C ASN A 633 20.01 21.10 -3.95
N ALA A 634 18.83 20.91 -3.33
CA ALA A 634 18.64 21.30 -1.94
C ALA A 634 19.62 20.54 -1.05
N THR A 635 20.15 21.21 -0.04
CA THR A 635 21.30 20.73 0.74
C THR A 635 20.90 20.57 2.20
N HIS A 636 21.15 19.37 2.73
CA HIS A 636 20.98 19.03 4.14
C HIS A 636 22.11 19.62 4.99
N ALA A 637 21.90 19.72 6.31
CA ALA A 637 22.84 20.30 7.27
C ALA A 637 24.20 19.59 7.31
N ASN A 638 24.27 18.32 6.91
CA ASN A 638 25.50 17.54 6.81
C ASN A 638 26.18 17.64 5.41
N GLY A 639 25.63 18.42 4.48
CA GLY A 639 26.14 18.63 3.12
C GLY A 639 25.65 17.64 2.07
N VAL A 640 24.81 16.65 2.43
CA VAL A 640 24.16 15.75 1.47
C VAL A 640 23.19 16.56 0.61
N GLU A 641 23.10 16.23 -0.68
CA GLU A 641 22.12 16.81 -1.61
C GLU A 641 20.85 15.95 -1.63
N GLU A 642 19.67 16.58 -1.74
CA GLU A 642 18.37 15.90 -1.79
C GLU A 642 18.33 14.81 -2.87
N TYR A 643 19.03 15.01 -4.00
CA TYR A 643 19.21 14.02 -5.06
C TYR A 643 19.60 12.62 -4.56
N ASP A 644 20.43 12.55 -3.53
CA ASP A 644 20.98 11.30 -2.99
C ASP A 644 20.02 10.59 -2.02
N VAL A 645 19.03 11.31 -1.46
CA VAL A 645 18.17 10.85 -0.35
C VAL A 645 16.68 11.10 -0.53
N HIS A 646 16.24 11.67 -1.65
CA HIS A 646 14.83 11.99 -1.95
C HIS A 646 13.85 10.88 -1.57
N ASN A 647 14.14 9.65 -1.99
CA ASN A 647 13.26 8.49 -1.77
C ASN A 647 13.07 8.05 -0.31
N ILE A 648 13.78 8.66 0.65
CA ILE A 648 13.64 8.34 2.08
C ILE A 648 13.07 9.49 2.91
N TRP A 649 12.68 10.62 2.31
CA TRP A 649 12.10 11.72 3.07
C TRP A 649 10.88 11.26 3.89
N GLY A 650 9.94 10.56 3.25
CA GLY A 650 8.78 9.95 3.89
C GLY A 650 9.15 8.97 5.00
N HIS A 651 10.17 8.14 4.78
CA HIS A 651 10.68 7.21 5.79
C HIS A 651 11.20 7.95 7.04
N GLN A 652 11.86 9.09 6.86
CA GLN A 652 12.44 9.88 7.94
C GLN A 652 11.38 10.62 8.77
N ILE A 653 10.41 11.29 8.13
CA ILE A 653 9.31 11.96 8.85
C ILE A 653 8.40 10.96 9.57
N ILE A 654 8.18 9.77 9.00
CA ILE A 654 7.47 8.68 9.68
C ILE A 654 8.17 8.29 10.98
N ASN A 655 9.49 8.11 10.95
CA ASN A 655 10.27 7.81 12.16
C ASN A 655 10.21 8.99 13.16
N ALA A 656 10.38 10.22 12.70
CA ALA A 656 10.29 11.40 13.58
C ALA A 656 8.91 11.50 14.27
N THR A 657 7.84 11.24 13.53
CA THR A 657 6.46 11.22 14.03
C THR A 657 6.25 10.08 15.02
N TYR A 658 6.85 8.91 14.78
CA TYR A 658 6.85 7.81 15.73
C TYR A 658 7.48 8.21 17.07
N GLN A 659 8.66 8.86 17.05
CA GLN A 659 9.30 9.37 18.27
C GLN A 659 8.45 10.46 18.97
N GLY A 660 7.79 11.32 18.20
CA GLY A 660 6.87 12.32 18.74
C GLY A 660 5.66 11.69 19.43
N LEU A 661 5.00 10.71 18.79
CA LEU A 661 3.87 10.00 19.39
C LEU A 661 4.28 9.21 20.63
N LEU A 662 5.49 8.65 20.69
CA LEU A 662 6.01 8.04 21.92
C LEU A 662 6.22 9.05 23.05
N SER A 663 6.56 10.29 22.71
CA SER A 663 6.72 11.37 23.68
C SER A 663 5.37 11.86 24.22
N VAL A 664 4.33 11.83 23.37
CA VAL A 664 2.95 12.20 23.72
C VAL A 664 2.23 11.08 24.48
N PHE A 665 2.41 9.82 24.04
CA PHE A 665 1.78 8.63 24.63
C PHE A 665 2.83 7.59 25.07
N PRO A 666 3.59 7.85 26.15
CA PRO A 666 4.63 6.93 26.60
C PRO A 666 4.10 5.52 26.83
N GLY A 667 4.74 4.53 26.21
CA GLY A 667 4.41 3.11 26.33
C GLY A 667 3.22 2.63 25.49
N LYS A 668 2.52 3.51 24.78
CA LYS A 668 1.42 3.15 23.87
C LYS A 668 1.87 3.09 22.42
N ARG A 669 1.31 2.16 21.64
CA ARG A 669 1.63 1.98 20.23
C ARG A 669 1.20 3.21 19.43
N PRO A 670 2.14 3.88 18.74
CA PRO A 670 1.80 4.96 17.82
C PRO A 670 0.91 4.49 16.67
N PHE A 671 -0.01 5.35 16.23
CA PHE A 671 -0.74 5.17 14.98
C PHE A 671 -0.34 6.26 13.99
N ILE A 672 0.21 5.83 12.85
CA ILE A 672 0.68 6.70 11.77
C ILE A 672 0.21 6.10 10.45
N ILE A 673 -0.39 6.92 9.60
CA ILE A 673 -0.61 6.62 8.18
C ILE A 673 0.21 7.63 7.38
N GLY A 674 1.23 7.16 6.65
CA GLY A 674 2.14 8.00 5.86
C GLY A 674 2.03 7.76 4.37
N ARG A 675 2.19 8.82 3.57
CA ARG A 675 2.08 8.73 2.10
C ARG A 675 3.34 8.14 1.49
N SER A 676 4.44 8.87 1.51
CA SER A 676 5.69 8.37 0.97
C SER A 676 6.33 7.35 1.91
N THR A 677 6.78 6.23 1.36
CA THR A 677 7.39 5.13 2.10
C THR A 677 8.64 4.62 1.42
N PHE A 678 9.62 4.18 2.20
CA PHE A 678 10.76 3.38 1.73
C PHE A 678 10.72 1.97 2.31
N ALA A 679 11.55 1.07 1.78
CA ALA A 679 11.81 -0.25 2.35
C ALA A 679 12.13 -0.16 3.86
N GLY A 680 11.25 -0.73 4.70
CA GLY A 680 11.36 -0.72 6.17
C GLY A 680 10.53 0.33 6.91
N SER A 681 9.74 1.14 6.21
CA SER A 681 8.83 2.12 6.85
C SER A 681 7.72 1.46 7.68
N GLY A 682 7.38 0.20 7.37
CA GLY A 682 6.37 -0.58 8.10
C GLY A 682 6.69 -0.82 9.57
N LYS A 683 7.95 -0.62 10.00
CA LYS A 683 8.35 -0.66 11.42
C LYS A 683 7.64 0.37 12.29
N TRP A 684 7.09 1.42 11.69
CA TRP A 684 6.56 2.58 12.41
C TRP A 684 5.17 3.00 11.96
N ALA A 685 4.84 2.83 10.68
CA ALA A 685 3.60 3.35 10.11
C ALA A 685 2.89 2.34 9.20
N GLY A 686 1.58 2.53 9.07
CA GLY A 686 0.82 2.07 7.92
C GLY A 686 0.92 3.04 6.74
N HIS A 687 0.21 2.72 5.67
CA HIS A 687 0.17 3.48 4.43
C HIS A 687 -1.23 3.40 3.81
N TRP A 688 -1.61 4.38 2.99
CA TRP A 688 -2.83 4.30 2.19
C TRP A 688 -2.49 4.47 0.72
N GLY A 689 -3.28 3.86 -0.17
CA GLY A 689 -2.97 3.78 -1.59
C GLY A 689 -3.01 5.06 -2.40
N GLY A 690 -3.00 6.24 -1.76
CA GLY A 690 -2.93 7.53 -2.43
C GLY A 690 -4.27 8.09 -2.91
N ASP A 691 -4.16 9.03 -3.84
CA ASP A 691 -5.25 9.85 -4.38
C ASP A 691 -5.99 9.11 -5.52
N ASN A 692 -6.44 7.89 -5.24
CA ASN A 692 -7.19 7.05 -6.17
C ASN A 692 -8.49 7.72 -6.63
N ALA A 693 -8.96 7.43 -7.85
CA ALA A 693 -10.22 8.00 -8.33
C ALA A 693 -11.43 7.08 -8.10
N SER A 694 -12.62 7.67 -8.04
CA SER A 694 -13.93 7.02 -7.93
C SER A 694 -14.30 6.31 -9.23
N LYS A 695 -13.56 5.25 -9.55
CA LYS A 695 -13.66 4.43 -10.76
C LYS A 695 -13.52 2.94 -10.43
N TRP A 696 -14.20 2.10 -11.20
CA TRP A 696 -14.19 0.64 -11.00
C TRP A 696 -12.81 0.02 -11.14
N TYR A 697 -11.97 0.54 -12.05
CA TYR A 697 -10.62 0.01 -12.22
C TYR A 697 -9.70 0.36 -11.04
N TYR A 698 -9.89 1.47 -10.33
CA TYR A 698 -9.14 1.74 -9.10
C TYR A 698 -9.59 0.83 -7.95
N MET A 699 -10.90 0.53 -7.88
CA MET A 699 -11.36 -0.51 -6.96
C MET A 699 -10.74 -1.88 -7.30
N TYR A 700 -10.61 -2.24 -8.57
CA TYR A 700 -9.88 -3.43 -9.00
C TYR A 700 -8.42 -3.41 -8.56
N PHE A 701 -7.68 -2.34 -8.86
CA PHE A 701 -6.25 -2.24 -8.56
C PHE A 701 -5.91 -2.09 -7.07
N SER A 702 -6.90 -1.77 -6.24
CA SER A 702 -6.71 -1.73 -4.78
C SER A 702 -6.23 -3.08 -4.20
N ILE A 703 -6.63 -4.21 -4.78
CA ILE A 703 -6.21 -5.55 -4.34
C ILE A 703 -4.71 -5.79 -4.64
N PRO A 704 -4.21 -5.69 -5.89
CA PRO A 704 -2.79 -5.89 -6.15
C PRO A 704 -1.89 -4.84 -5.47
N GLN A 705 -2.37 -3.61 -5.25
CA GLN A 705 -1.65 -2.62 -4.45
C GLN A 705 -1.50 -3.09 -3.00
N ALA A 706 -2.58 -3.53 -2.35
CA ALA A 706 -2.55 -4.06 -0.98
C ALA A 706 -1.64 -5.29 -0.82
N LEU A 707 -1.66 -6.19 -1.82
CA LEU A 707 -0.77 -7.35 -1.85
C LEU A 707 0.70 -6.91 -2.02
N SER A 708 0.97 -5.89 -2.82
CA SER A 708 2.33 -5.34 -2.94
C SER A 708 2.83 -4.76 -1.61
N PHE A 709 2.00 -4.01 -0.87
CA PHE A 709 2.37 -3.50 0.45
C PHE A 709 2.52 -4.57 1.53
N SER A 710 1.75 -5.66 1.42
CA SER A 710 1.98 -6.86 2.24
C SER A 710 3.37 -7.47 1.99
N LEU A 711 3.83 -7.47 0.73
CA LEU A 711 5.19 -7.92 0.36
C LEU A 711 6.27 -6.96 0.86
N PHE A 712 5.99 -5.65 0.91
CA PHE A 712 6.91 -4.63 1.39
C PHE A 712 7.03 -4.55 2.91
N GLY A 713 6.30 -5.40 3.65
CA GLY A 713 6.29 -5.40 5.12
C GLY A 713 5.51 -4.23 5.72
N ILE A 714 4.47 -3.75 5.02
CA ILE A 714 3.56 -2.68 5.50
C ILE A 714 2.13 -3.22 5.47
N PRO A 715 1.76 -4.12 6.40
CA PRO A 715 0.46 -4.79 6.37
C PRO A 715 -0.71 -3.88 6.77
N MET A 716 -0.48 -2.78 7.51
CA MET A 716 -1.51 -1.78 7.78
C MET A 716 -1.70 -0.89 6.55
N PHE A 717 -2.38 -1.44 5.54
CA PHE A 717 -2.63 -0.83 4.25
C PHE A 717 -4.12 -0.81 3.90
N GLY A 718 -4.55 0.24 3.20
CA GLY A 718 -5.87 0.37 2.60
C GLY A 718 -5.90 1.42 1.49
N VAL A 719 -7.01 1.58 0.79
CA VAL A 719 -7.21 2.67 -0.17
C VAL A 719 -8.32 3.60 0.31
N ASP A 720 -8.45 4.78 -0.27
CA ASP A 720 -9.61 5.62 0.02
C ASP A 720 -10.86 5.00 -0.62
N THR A 721 -11.70 4.48 0.27
CA THR A 721 -12.89 3.73 -0.10
C THR A 721 -13.89 4.63 -0.78
N CYS A 722 -14.51 4.13 -1.86
CA CYS A 722 -15.34 4.87 -2.81
C CYS A 722 -14.57 5.80 -3.78
N GLY A 723 -13.25 5.95 -3.59
CA GLY A 723 -12.37 6.80 -4.38
C GLY A 723 -12.26 8.21 -3.80
N PHE A 724 -11.05 8.77 -3.84
CA PHE A 724 -10.78 10.15 -3.41
C PHE A 724 -11.16 11.16 -4.50
N ASN A 725 -10.70 10.95 -5.74
CA ASN A 725 -10.88 11.86 -6.86
C ASN A 725 -12.15 11.58 -7.69
N GLY A 726 -12.92 12.64 -8.00
CA GLY A 726 -14.16 12.55 -8.76
C GLY A 726 -15.39 12.24 -7.90
N ASN A 727 -16.58 12.17 -8.49
CA ASN A 727 -17.78 11.77 -7.77
C ASN A 727 -17.96 10.25 -7.84
N THR A 728 -18.15 9.59 -6.71
CA THR A 728 -18.67 8.21 -6.70
C THR A 728 -20.17 8.17 -7.02
N ASP A 729 -20.69 6.98 -7.30
CA ASP A 729 -22.11 6.69 -7.25
C ASP A 729 -22.46 5.65 -6.18
N SER A 730 -23.75 5.37 -6.02
CA SER A 730 -24.22 4.41 -5.02
C SER A 730 -23.75 2.98 -5.27
N GLU A 731 -23.60 2.56 -6.53
CA GLU A 731 -23.25 1.18 -6.84
C GLU A 731 -21.77 0.92 -6.55
N LEU A 732 -20.90 1.78 -7.10
CA LEU A 732 -19.46 1.72 -6.86
C LEU A 732 -19.17 1.82 -5.37
N CYS A 733 -19.75 2.80 -4.67
CA CYS A 733 -19.48 2.97 -3.24
C CYS A 733 -20.00 1.79 -2.40
N SER A 734 -21.14 1.18 -2.77
CA SER A 734 -21.61 -0.05 -2.09
C SER A 734 -20.60 -1.19 -2.25
N ARG A 735 -20.09 -1.43 -3.45
CA ARG A 735 -19.09 -2.50 -3.70
C ARG A 735 -17.74 -2.20 -3.05
N TRP A 736 -17.33 -0.94 -3.05
CA TRP A 736 -16.05 -0.56 -2.47
C TRP A 736 -16.07 -0.64 -0.95
N MET A 737 -17.17 -0.21 -0.31
CA MET A 737 -17.38 -0.40 1.13
C MET A 737 -17.33 -1.87 1.53
N GLN A 738 -17.91 -2.76 0.71
CA GLN A 738 -17.82 -4.21 0.93
C GLN A 738 -16.39 -4.74 0.82
N LEU A 739 -15.65 -4.33 -0.21
CA LEU A 739 -14.26 -4.75 -0.43
C LEU A 739 -13.34 -4.27 0.69
N SER A 740 -13.34 -2.96 0.96
CA SER A 740 -12.42 -2.34 1.92
C SER A 740 -12.67 -2.76 3.36
N ALA A 741 -13.84 -3.30 3.70
CA ALA A 741 -14.09 -3.90 5.01
C ALA A 741 -13.13 -5.07 5.33
N PHE A 742 -12.47 -5.64 4.31
CA PHE A 742 -11.47 -6.70 4.45
C PHE A 742 -10.03 -6.20 4.27
N PHE A 743 -9.80 -4.90 4.13
CA PHE A 743 -8.46 -4.32 4.11
C PHE A 743 -8.01 -4.02 5.54
N PRO A 744 -6.75 -4.26 5.93
CA PRO A 744 -6.26 -3.95 7.26
C PRO A 744 -6.55 -2.52 7.72
N PHE A 745 -6.24 -1.52 6.89
CA PHE A 745 -6.66 -0.13 7.10
C PHE A 745 -7.95 0.13 6.30
N TYR A 746 -8.98 0.65 6.97
CA TYR A 746 -10.30 0.84 6.36
C TYR A 746 -10.81 2.28 6.56
N ARG A 747 -10.52 3.13 5.57
CA ARG A 747 -10.93 4.54 5.54
C ARG A 747 -11.78 4.86 4.31
N ASN A 748 -12.86 5.62 4.52
CA ASN A 748 -13.52 6.39 3.46
C ASN A 748 -13.00 7.83 3.54
N HIS A 749 -12.51 8.33 2.42
CA HIS A 749 -11.98 9.69 2.29
C HIS A 749 -12.37 10.22 0.90
N ASN A 750 -12.49 11.54 0.78
CA ASN A 750 -13.08 12.20 -0.38
C ASN A 750 -12.39 13.54 -0.61
N THR A 751 -12.22 13.93 -1.88
CA THR A 751 -11.59 15.19 -2.25
C THR A 751 -12.49 16.41 -2.01
N LEU A 752 -11.90 17.59 -2.07
CA LEU A 752 -12.61 18.86 -1.91
C LEU A 752 -13.67 19.03 -3.00
N SER A 753 -14.84 19.58 -2.64
CA SER A 753 -15.94 19.91 -3.55
C SER A 753 -16.59 18.73 -4.32
N ALA A 754 -16.14 17.50 -4.13
CA ALA A 754 -16.85 16.31 -4.59
C ALA A 754 -18.16 16.12 -3.81
N LEU A 755 -19.10 15.38 -4.40
CA LEU A 755 -20.33 14.99 -3.70
C LEU A 755 -20.00 14.19 -2.44
N SER A 756 -20.70 14.49 -1.34
CA SER A 756 -20.57 13.76 -0.08
C SER A 756 -20.85 12.26 -0.25
N GLN A 757 -19.95 11.43 0.27
CA GLN A 757 -19.95 9.97 0.06
C GLN A 757 -19.85 9.15 1.35
N GLU A 758 -20.22 9.74 2.49
CA GLU A 758 -20.34 8.99 3.73
C GLU A 758 -21.34 7.82 3.56
N PRO A 759 -21.18 6.71 4.27
CA PRO A 759 -21.99 5.52 4.00
C PRO A 759 -23.50 5.71 4.19
N PHE A 760 -23.93 6.64 5.05
CA PHE A 760 -25.34 6.97 5.28
C PHE A 760 -26.00 7.75 4.13
N ARG A 761 -25.24 8.22 3.14
CA ARG A 761 -25.76 9.06 2.04
C ARG A 761 -26.74 8.29 1.14
N TRP A 762 -26.59 6.97 1.03
CA TRP A 762 -27.50 6.09 0.31
C TRP A 762 -27.87 4.88 1.16
N SER A 763 -29.13 4.45 1.10
CA SER A 763 -29.61 3.28 1.86
C SER A 763 -28.90 1.99 1.48
N SER A 764 -28.61 1.81 0.18
CA SER A 764 -27.85 0.68 -0.38
C SER A 764 -26.41 0.64 0.14
N VAL A 765 -25.75 1.80 0.19
CA VAL A 765 -24.37 1.90 0.71
C VAL A 765 -24.37 1.63 2.22
N ALA A 766 -25.32 2.17 2.97
CA ALA A 766 -25.45 1.91 4.41
C ALA A 766 -25.69 0.43 4.71
N GLU A 767 -26.57 -0.24 3.95
CA GLU A 767 -26.85 -1.68 4.10
C GLU A 767 -25.64 -2.55 3.73
N ALA A 768 -25.00 -2.27 2.60
CA ALA A 768 -23.79 -2.97 2.17
C ALA A 768 -22.65 -2.81 3.19
N SER A 769 -22.51 -1.60 3.74
CA SER A 769 -21.52 -1.26 4.75
C SER A 769 -21.78 -2.02 6.06
N ARG A 770 -23.01 -1.96 6.61
CA ARG A 770 -23.35 -2.71 7.84
C ARG A 770 -23.11 -4.21 7.68
N THR A 771 -23.49 -4.79 6.54
CA THR A 771 -23.29 -6.22 6.26
C THR A 771 -21.81 -6.59 6.28
N ALA A 772 -20.97 -5.86 5.55
CA ALA A 772 -19.54 -6.13 5.48
C ALA A 772 -18.81 -5.79 6.80
N MET A 773 -19.19 -4.69 7.45
CA MET A 773 -18.64 -4.28 8.75
C MET A 773 -19.00 -5.28 9.85
N HIS A 774 -20.18 -5.89 9.84
CA HIS A 774 -20.51 -6.93 10.80
C HIS A 774 -19.52 -8.11 10.72
N ILE A 775 -19.14 -8.52 9.50
CA ILE A 775 -18.10 -9.54 9.29
C ILE A 775 -16.74 -9.03 9.79
N ARG A 776 -16.35 -7.81 9.41
CA ARG A 776 -15.08 -7.21 9.84
C ARG A 776 -14.96 -7.18 11.36
N TYR A 777 -15.93 -6.58 12.05
CA TYR A 777 -15.91 -6.43 13.51
C TYR A 777 -15.94 -7.79 14.22
N SER A 778 -16.62 -8.79 13.62
CA SER A 778 -16.55 -10.18 14.10
C SER A 778 -15.16 -10.79 13.96
N LEU A 779 -14.42 -10.44 12.91
CA LEU A 779 -13.09 -10.96 12.57
C LEU A 779 -11.92 -10.13 13.13
N LEU A 780 -12.17 -9.04 13.86
CA LEU A 780 -11.08 -8.24 14.44
C LEU A 780 -10.11 -9.05 15.32
N PRO A 781 -10.54 -10.04 16.12
CA PRO A 781 -9.60 -10.89 16.87
C PRO A 781 -8.67 -11.70 15.96
N TYR A 782 -9.20 -12.20 14.85
CA TYR A 782 -8.42 -12.91 13.84
C TYR A 782 -7.44 -11.96 13.13
N MET A 783 -7.90 -10.80 12.67
CA MET A 783 -7.03 -9.79 12.05
C MET A 783 -5.92 -9.32 13.01
N TYR A 784 -6.25 -9.10 14.28
CA TYR A 784 -5.29 -8.71 15.30
C TYR A 784 -4.24 -9.79 15.58
N THR A 785 -4.66 -11.07 15.59
CA THR A 785 -3.75 -12.22 15.69
C THR A 785 -2.81 -12.29 14.47
N LEU A 786 -3.31 -12.07 13.26
CA LEU A 786 -2.48 -12.01 12.06
C LEU A 786 -1.45 -10.87 12.13
N PHE A 787 -1.81 -9.72 12.71
CA PHE A 787 -0.88 -8.62 12.93
C PHE A 787 0.18 -8.96 13.99
N HIS A 788 -0.19 -9.69 15.04
CA HIS A 788 0.79 -10.20 15.99
C HIS A 788 1.78 -11.15 15.31
N GLU A 789 1.32 -12.06 14.45
CA GLU A 789 2.20 -12.94 13.66
C GLU A 789 3.09 -12.16 12.68
N ALA A 790 2.55 -11.12 12.05
CA ALA A 790 3.32 -10.24 11.17
C ALA A 790 4.43 -9.52 11.96
N HIS A 791 4.07 -8.94 13.10
CA HIS A 791 4.97 -8.22 13.99
C HIS A 791 6.07 -9.09 14.61
N THR A 792 5.78 -10.37 14.92
CA THR A 792 6.72 -11.26 15.61
C THR A 792 7.50 -12.19 14.69
N THR A 793 6.96 -12.52 13.51
CA THR A 793 7.56 -13.53 12.62
C THR A 793 7.78 -13.07 11.18
N GLY A 794 7.27 -11.90 10.79
CA GLY A 794 7.27 -11.45 9.39
C GLY A 794 6.22 -12.15 8.52
N SER A 795 5.19 -12.73 9.13
CA SER A 795 4.01 -13.24 8.41
C SER A 795 3.30 -12.12 7.64
N THR A 796 2.47 -12.48 6.66
CA THR A 796 1.65 -11.53 5.91
C THR A 796 0.19 -11.59 6.36
N VAL A 797 -0.52 -10.46 6.28
CA VAL A 797 -1.93 -10.35 6.67
C VAL A 797 -2.84 -10.57 5.46
N MET A 798 -2.79 -9.70 4.46
CA MET A 798 -3.40 -9.99 3.15
C MET A 798 -2.43 -10.84 2.32
N ARG A 799 -2.94 -11.90 1.68
CA ARG A 799 -2.13 -12.86 0.92
C ARG A 799 -2.69 -13.11 -0.46
N ALA A 800 -1.82 -13.17 -1.45
CA ALA A 800 -2.20 -13.62 -2.78
C ALA A 800 -2.47 -15.14 -2.73
N LEU A 801 -3.42 -15.61 -3.54
CA LEU A 801 -3.76 -17.04 -3.57
C LEU A 801 -2.54 -17.91 -3.93
N ALA A 802 -1.69 -17.43 -4.83
CA ALA A 802 -0.46 -18.12 -5.23
C ALA A 802 0.61 -18.21 -4.12
N TRP A 803 0.48 -17.46 -3.02
CA TRP A 803 1.41 -17.52 -1.91
C TRP A 803 1.07 -18.65 -0.94
N GLU A 804 -0.24 -18.82 -0.67
CA GLU A 804 -0.77 -19.90 0.17
C GLU A 804 -0.91 -21.24 -0.57
N PHE A 805 -1.11 -21.19 -1.89
CA PHE A 805 -1.23 -22.37 -2.75
C PHE A 805 -0.16 -22.34 -3.83
N PRO A 806 1.14 -22.40 -3.44
CA PRO A 806 2.25 -22.05 -4.32
C PRO A 806 2.56 -23.09 -5.39
N ASN A 807 1.89 -24.25 -5.39
CA ASN A 807 2.07 -25.29 -6.39
C ASN A 807 0.99 -25.25 -7.48
N GLU A 808 0.18 -24.20 -7.54
CA GLU A 808 -0.87 -24.00 -8.54
C GLU A 808 -0.54 -22.80 -9.44
N PRO A 809 0.24 -23.00 -10.52
CA PRO A 809 0.78 -21.87 -11.29
C PRO A 809 -0.27 -21.01 -11.98
N GLN A 810 -1.49 -21.52 -12.18
CA GLN A 810 -2.62 -20.73 -12.70
C GLN A 810 -3.06 -19.60 -11.76
N LEU A 811 -2.71 -19.67 -10.47
CA LEU A 811 -3.00 -18.64 -9.48
C LEU A 811 -2.04 -17.46 -9.55
N ALA A 812 -0.91 -17.59 -10.25
CA ALA A 812 0.14 -16.56 -10.30
C ALA A 812 -0.33 -15.22 -10.87
N GLY A 813 -1.41 -15.23 -11.67
CA GLY A 813 -2.04 -14.03 -12.24
C GLY A 813 -3.40 -13.68 -11.64
N VAL A 814 -3.77 -14.28 -10.49
CA VAL A 814 -5.03 -13.97 -9.81
C VAL A 814 -4.77 -12.81 -8.85
N ASP A 815 -5.25 -11.63 -9.21
CA ASP A 815 -5.17 -10.40 -8.42
C ASP A 815 -6.55 -9.72 -8.23
N ASN A 816 -7.63 -10.46 -8.50
CA ASN A 816 -9.01 -10.06 -8.27
C ASN A 816 -9.67 -10.80 -7.09
N GLN A 817 -8.90 -11.59 -6.36
CA GLN A 817 -9.25 -12.30 -5.13
C GLN A 817 -8.05 -12.21 -4.18
N PHE A 818 -8.29 -12.29 -2.88
CA PHE A 818 -7.21 -12.35 -1.88
C PHE A 818 -7.65 -13.17 -0.67
N LEU A 819 -6.67 -13.56 0.14
CA LEU A 819 -6.88 -14.18 1.42
C LEU A 819 -6.57 -13.19 2.55
N LEU A 820 -7.38 -13.21 3.62
CA LEU A 820 -6.98 -12.70 4.93
C LEU A 820 -6.41 -13.85 5.74
N GLY A 821 -5.12 -13.77 6.02
CA GLY A 821 -4.33 -14.88 6.56
C GLY A 821 -4.45 -16.13 5.68
N PRO A 822 -4.37 -17.34 6.26
CA PRO A 822 -4.51 -18.58 5.50
C PRO A 822 -5.97 -19.05 5.32
N SER A 823 -6.94 -18.42 5.99
CA SER A 823 -8.25 -19.05 6.25
C SER A 823 -9.47 -18.36 5.65
N ILE A 824 -9.41 -17.07 5.29
CA ILE A 824 -10.56 -16.34 4.75
C ILE A 824 -10.30 -15.93 3.30
N LEU A 825 -11.11 -16.41 2.36
CA LEU A 825 -11.07 -16.04 0.94
C LEU A 825 -12.15 -15.00 0.62
N VAL A 826 -11.73 -13.87 0.06
CA VAL A 826 -12.62 -12.77 -0.35
C VAL A 826 -12.68 -12.72 -1.87
N THR A 827 -13.89 -12.73 -2.44
CA THR A 827 -14.13 -12.70 -3.90
C THR A 827 -15.06 -11.54 -4.27
N PRO A 828 -14.56 -10.31 -4.34
CA PRO A 828 -15.37 -9.11 -4.53
C PRO A 828 -15.86 -8.94 -5.97
N VAL A 829 -17.01 -8.26 -6.14
CA VAL A 829 -17.45 -7.76 -7.45
C VAL A 829 -16.63 -6.52 -7.81
N LEU A 830 -16.00 -6.53 -8.98
CA LEU A 830 -15.10 -5.46 -9.46
C LEU A 830 -15.54 -4.84 -10.79
N GLU A 831 -16.78 -5.08 -11.21
CA GLU A 831 -17.36 -4.58 -12.47
C GLU A 831 -18.75 -4.00 -12.21
N PRO A 832 -19.18 -2.94 -12.93
CA PRO A 832 -20.50 -2.35 -12.75
C PRO A 832 -21.64 -3.24 -13.25
N GLN A 833 -22.80 -3.10 -12.63
CA GLN A 833 -24.09 -3.66 -13.06
C GLN A 833 -24.12 -5.18 -13.15
N VAL A 834 -23.40 -5.85 -12.27
CA VAL A 834 -23.42 -7.31 -12.15
C VAL A 834 -23.87 -7.75 -10.77
N ASP A 835 -24.56 -8.89 -10.75
CA ASP A 835 -25.07 -9.58 -9.57
C ASP A 835 -24.37 -10.93 -9.35
N THR A 836 -23.31 -11.20 -10.11
CA THR A 836 -22.49 -12.40 -10.02
C THR A 836 -21.02 -12.05 -10.21
N VAL A 837 -20.13 -12.85 -9.62
CA VAL A 837 -18.68 -12.74 -9.78
C VAL A 837 -18.10 -14.11 -10.15
N LYS A 838 -16.94 -14.11 -10.80
CA LYS A 838 -16.17 -15.33 -11.07
C LYS A 838 -14.96 -15.40 -10.15
N GLY A 839 -14.86 -16.47 -9.37
CA GLY A 839 -13.72 -16.74 -8.50
C GLY A 839 -13.21 -18.17 -8.64
N VAL A 840 -11.91 -18.37 -8.41
CA VAL A 840 -11.29 -19.68 -8.26
C VAL A 840 -11.21 -20.04 -6.78
N PHE A 841 -11.37 -21.34 -6.47
CA PHE A 841 -11.20 -21.89 -5.13
C PHE A 841 -9.88 -22.66 -5.09
N PRO A 842 -8.82 -22.10 -4.48
CA PRO A 842 -7.50 -22.71 -4.51
C PRO A 842 -7.40 -23.90 -3.56
N GLY A 843 -6.44 -24.79 -3.79
CA GLY A 843 -6.18 -25.99 -2.99
C GLY A 843 -7.15 -27.14 -3.21
N VAL A 844 -8.22 -26.97 -4.00
CA VAL A 844 -9.22 -28.04 -4.27
C VAL A 844 -8.57 -29.28 -4.89
N VAL A 845 -7.51 -29.11 -5.69
CA VAL A 845 -6.73 -30.23 -6.24
C VAL A 845 -6.13 -31.13 -5.15
N ASP A 846 -5.70 -30.50 -4.05
CA ASP A 846 -5.05 -31.15 -2.91
C ASP A 846 -6.06 -31.49 -1.78
N GLY A 847 -7.36 -31.41 -2.07
CA GLY A 847 -8.42 -31.77 -1.12
C GLY A 847 -8.85 -30.65 -0.16
N THR A 848 -8.47 -29.39 -0.43
CA THR A 848 -8.98 -28.26 0.36
C THR A 848 -10.48 -28.08 0.13
N SER A 849 -11.24 -27.99 1.22
CA SER A 849 -12.65 -27.60 1.22
C SER A 849 -12.79 -26.10 1.54
N TRP A 850 -13.88 -25.51 1.06
CA TRP A 850 -14.26 -24.12 1.35
C TRP A 850 -15.72 -24.10 1.78
N TYR A 851 -16.05 -23.26 2.76
CA TYR A 851 -17.39 -23.06 3.30
C TYR A 851 -17.83 -21.62 3.07
N ASP A 852 -19.08 -21.41 2.70
CA ASP A 852 -19.65 -20.07 2.61
C ASP A 852 -19.76 -19.43 4.01
N TRP A 853 -19.32 -18.19 4.17
CA TRP A 853 -19.35 -17.49 5.46
C TRP A 853 -20.78 -17.33 6.01
N TYR A 854 -21.76 -17.09 5.15
CA TYR A 854 -23.12 -16.74 5.56
C TYR A 854 -23.98 -17.96 5.86
N THR A 855 -23.83 -19.02 5.07
CA THR A 855 -24.66 -20.23 5.21
C THR A 855 -23.96 -21.37 5.93
N GLY A 856 -22.63 -21.33 6.01
CA GLY A 856 -21.81 -22.45 6.48
C GLY A 856 -21.80 -23.64 5.52
N GLU A 857 -22.44 -23.56 4.36
CA GLU A 857 -22.51 -24.66 3.39
C GLU A 857 -21.18 -24.87 2.68
N ARG A 858 -20.84 -26.14 2.42
CA ARG A 858 -19.66 -26.50 1.65
C ARG A 858 -19.80 -26.07 0.19
N VAL A 859 -18.83 -25.31 -0.30
CA VAL A 859 -18.75 -24.86 -1.68
C VAL A 859 -18.42 -26.03 -2.62
N LYS A 860 -19.20 -26.15 -3.70
CA LYS A 860 -18.96 -27.11 -4.79
C LYS A 860 -18.16 -26.44 -5.91
N ALA A 861 -16.84 -26.53 -5.85
CA ALA A 861 -15.93 -25.98 -6.86
C ALA A 861 -15.06 -27.06 -7.51
N GLN A 862 -14.57 -26.79 -8.72
CA GLN A 862 -13.60 -27.62 -9.42
C GLN A 862 -12.23 -26.93 -9.41
N ALA A 863 -11.16 -27.71 -9.25
CA ALA A 863 -9.79 -27.19 -9.21
C ALA A 863 -9.45 -26.38 -10.47
N GLY A 864 -8.94 -25.16 -10.27
CA GLY A 864 -8.53 -24.25 -11.33
C GLY A 864 -9.65 -23.66 -12.19
N VAL A 865 -10.93 -23.91 -11.84
CA VAL A 865 -12.08 -23.38 -12.58
C VAL A 865 -12.58 -22.10 -11.92
N ASN A 866 -12.84 -21.08 -12.76
CA ASN A 866 -13.56 -19.88 -12.34
C ASN A 866 -15.05 -20.21 -12.16
N THR A 867 -15.45 -20.44 -10.92
CA THR A 867 -16.84 -20.70 -10.53
C THR A 867 -17.63 -19.38 -10.50
N SER A 868 -18.83 -19.40 -11.07
CA SER A 868 -19.78 -18.28 -10.99
C SER A 868 -20.46 -18.29 -9.62
N ILE A 869 -20.41 -17.17 -8.92
CA ILE A 869 -20.88 -17.01 -7.55
C ILE A 869 -21.92 -15.89 -7.53
N PRO A 870 -23.12 -16.10 -6.95
CA PRO A 870 -24.08 -15.03 -6.71
C PRO A 870 -23.48 -13.94 -5.81
N ALA A 871 -23.59 -12.71 -6.24
CA ALA A 871 -23.09 -11.53 -5.53
C ALA A 871 -24.02 -10.33 -5.79
N PRO A 872 -25.30 -10.37 -5.39
CA PRO A 872 -26.19 -9.22 -5.51
C PRO A 872 -25.62 -8.01 -4.76
N LEU A 873 -26.05 -6.79 -5.11
CA LEU A 873 -25.64 -5.58 -4.40
C LEU A 873 -25.99 -5.72 -2.91
N GLY A 874 -25.07 -5.38 -2.00
CA GLY A 874 -25.23 -5.62 -0.57
C GLY A 874 -24.66 -6.95 -0.07
N HIS A 875 -24.37 -7.91 -0.96
CA HIS A 875 -23.66 -9.15 -0.62
C HIS A 875 -22.25 -9.23 -1.23
N ILE A 876 -21.24 -9.50 -0.39
CA ILE A 876 -19.86 -9.81 -0.82
C ILE A 876 -19.56 -11.28 -0.53
N PRO A 877 -19.15 -12.08 -1.53
CA PRO A 877 -18.75 -13.47 -1.32
C PRO A 877 -17.49 -13.61 -0.46
N VAL A 878 -17.64 -14.32 0.67
CA VAL A 878 -16.58 -14.59 1.64
C VAL A 878 -16.64 -16.07 2.00
N PHE A 879 -15.49 -16.73 2.02
CA PHE A 879 -15.40 -18.17 2.26
C PHE A 879 -14.37 -18.51 3.33
N ILE A 880 -14.67 -19.53 4.12
CA ILE A 880 -13.80 -20.06 5.17
C ILE A 880 -13.13 -21.33 4.65
N ARG A 881 -11.81 -21.42 4.78
CA ARG A 881 -11.04 -22.61 4.42
C ARG A 881 -11.28 -23.71 5.44
N GLY A 882 -11.67 -24.90 4.97
CA GLY A 882 -11.72 -26.09 5.82
C GLY A 882 -10.34 -26.43 6.39
N GLY A 883 -10.31 -26.89 7.64
CA GLY A 883 -9.10 -27.02 8.44
C GLY A 883 -8.80 -25.83 9.35
N SER A 884 -9.69 -24.84 9.44
CA SER A 884 -9.45 -23.60 10.20
C SER A 884 -10.36 -23.45 11.41
N VAL A 885 -9.81 -22.98 12.53
CA VAL A 885 -10.58 -22.43 13.66
C VAL A 885 -10.38 -20.92 13.69
N LEU A 886 -11.48 -20.18 13.66
CA LEU A 886 -11.48 -18.72 13.64
C LEU A 886 -12.02 -18.17 14.95
N PRO A 887 -11.23 -17.36 15.69
CA PRO A 887 -11.76 -16.59 16.81
C PRO A 887 -12.61 -15.43 16.28
N THR A 888 -13.81 -15.29 16.84
CA THR A 888 -14.69 -14.16 16.59
C THR A 888 -15.08 -13.47 17.89
N GLN A 889 -15.53 -12.22 17.80
CA GLN A 889 -16.09 -11.51 18.94
C GLN A 889 -17.38 -10.83 18.51
N GLU A 890 -18.41 -10.81 19.36
CA GLU A 890 -19.69 -10.19 19.03
C GLU A 890 -19.47 -8.69 18.71
N PRO A 891 -19.86 -8.20 17.51
CA PRO A 891 -19.62 -6.81 17.10
C PRO A 891 -20.28 -5.79 18.03
N GLY A 892 -19.61 -4.66 18.24
CA GLY A 892 -20.12 -3.46 18.91
C GLY A 892 -20.00 -2.24 17.99
N TYR A 893 -20.42 -1.06 18.45
CA TYR A 893 -20.35 0.16 17.64
C TYR A 893 -18.91 0.66 17.44
N THR A 894 -18.08 0.50 18.47
CA THR A 894 -16.63 0.77 18.46
C THR A 894 -15.86 -0.49 18.82
N THR A 895 -14.55 -0.51 18.58
CA THR A 895 -13.69 -1.62 18.99
C THR A 895 -13.64 -1.77 20.51
N THR A 896 -13.77 -0.67 21.26
CA THR A 896 -13.88 -0.71 22.73
C THR A 896 -15.14 -1.46 23.17
N GLU A 897 -16.28 -1.24 22.52
CA GLU A 897 -17.50 -2.00 22.78
C GLU A 897 -17.33 -3.46 22.37
N SER A 898 -16.84 -3.73 21.16
CA SER A 898 -16.56 -5.10 20.68
C SER A 898 -15.68 -5.89 21.65
N ARG A 899 -14.60 -5.30 22.16
CA ARG A 899 -13.65 -5.96 23.06
C ARG A 899 -14.25 -6.35 24.41
N ASN A 900 -15.40 -5.80 24.79
CA ASN A 900 -16.13 -6.15 26.01
C ASN A 900 -17.28 -7.13 25.75
N ASN A 901 -17.49 -7.53 24.50
CA ASN A 901 -18.54 -8.46 24.12
C ASN A 901 -18.06 -9.92 24.18
N PRO A 902 -19.00 -10.89 24.28
CA PRO A 902 -18.67 -12.30 24.27
C PRO A 902 -17.88 -12.76 23.05
N TRP A 903 -17.03 -13.77 23.28
CA TRP A 903 -16.29 -14.49 22.24
C TRP A 903 -17.20 -15.44 21.45
N GLY A 904 -16.80 -15.75 20.23
CA GLY A 904 -17.32 -16.83 19.42
C GLY A 904 -16.18 -17.62 18.77
N LEU A 905 -16.48 -18.82 18.30
CA LEU A 905 -15.56 -19.62 17.48
C LEU A 905 -16.29 -20.16 16.25
N ILE A 906 -15.62 -20.12 15.10
CA ILE A 906 -16.04 -20.88 13.91
C ILE A 906 -15.01 -21.98 13.66
N VAL A 907 -15.43 -23.24 13.74
CA VAL A 907 -14.61 -24.43 13.48
C VAL A 907 -14.98 -24.99 12.12
N ALA A 908 -14.24 -24.62 11.07
CA ALA A 908 -14.45 -25.14 9.73
C ALA A 908 -13.63 -26.42 9.53
N LEU A 909 -14.27 -27.59 9.64
CA LEU A 909 -13.56 -28.88 9.53
C LEU A 909 -13.03 -29.10 8.11
N SER A 910 -11.87 -29.73 8.01
CA SER A 910 -11.37 -30.30 6.76
C SER A 910 -12.16 -31.55 6.38
N ASP A 911 -11.91 -32.11 5.20
CA ASP A 911 -12.49 -33.39 4.78
C ASP A 911 -12.12 -34.57 5.67
N ASN A 912 -11.06 -34.43 6.49
CA ASN A 912 -10.64 -35.43 7.47
C ASN A 912 -11.30 -35.24 8.85
N GLY A 913 -12.11 -34.18 9.04
CA GLY A 913 -12.69 -33.84 10.33
C GLY A 913 -11.74 -33.08 11.27
N ASP A 914 -10.62 -32.57 10.74
CA ASP A 914 -9.62 -31.82 11.51
C ASP A 914 -9.70 -30.31 11.25
N ALA A 915 -9.39 -29.47 12.24
CA ALA A 915 -9.17 -28.03 12.08
C ALA A 915 -8.19 -27.46 13.12
N SER A 916 -7.54 -26.34 12.83
CA SER A 916 -6.66 -25.66 13.79
C SER A 916 -6.68 -24.14 13.64
N GLY A 917 -6.29 -23.43 14.68
CA GLY A 917 -6.16 -21.97 14.67
C GLY A 917 -5.53 -21.44 15.95
N SER A 918 -5.37 -20.13 16.02
CA SER A 918 -4.79 -19.45 17.17
C SER A 918 -5.50 -18.13 17.48
N LEU A 919 -5.35 -17.64 18.70
CA LEU A 919 -5.78 -16.32 19.13
C LEU A 919 -4.72 -15.69 20.04
N TYR A 920 -4.34 -14.46 19.72
CA TYR A 920 -3.51 -13.61 20.56
C TYR A 920 -4.36 -12.52 21.22
N VAL A 921 -4.22 -12.33 22.53
CA VAL A 921 -4.94 -11.30 23.30
C VAL A 921 -3.98 -10.54 24.20
N ASP A 922 -4.08 -9.21 24.18
CA ASP A 922 -3.43 -8.29 25.11
C ASP A 922 -4.36 -7.10 25.41
N ASP A 923 -3.83 -6.05 26.04
CA ASP A 923 -4.59 -4.84 26.36
C ASP A 923 -5.07 -4.05 25.12
N GLY A 924 -4.52 -4.32 23.93
CA GLY A 924 -4.90 -3.66 22.70
C GLY A 924 -4.13 -2.37 22.39
N GLU A 925 -3.20 -1.91 23.23
CA GLU A 925 -2.59 -0.59 23.05
C GLU A 925 -1.13 -0.47 23.48
N SER A 926 -0.63 -1.29 24.41
CA SER A 926 0.73 -1.13 24.94
C SER A 926 1.78 -1.66 23.98
N ILE A 927 2.90 -0.93 23.82
CA ILE A 927 4.06 -1.41 23.05
C ILE A 927 4.60 -2.70 23.69
N GLU A 928 4.72 -2.68 25.02
CA GLU A 928 5.12 -3.82 25.84
C GLU A 928 3.96 -4.14 26.79
N PRO A 929 3.02 -5.03 26.41
CA PRO A 929 1.91 -5.41 27.27
C PRO A 929 2.38 -6.05 28.57
N ALA A 930 1.76 -5.70 29.69
CA ALA A 930 2.11 -6.26 31.01
C ALA A 930 1.81 -7.76 31.12
N ALA A 931 0.81 -8.24 30.38
CA ALA A 931 0.44 -9.64 30.28
C ALA A 931 -0.24 -9.89 28.92
N THR A 932 -0.14 -11.12 28.42
CA THR A 932 -0.79 -11.57 27.18
C THR A 932 -1.44 -12.93 27.38
N LEU A 933 -2.31 -13.33 26.44
CA LEU A 933 -2.76 -14.70 26.25
C LEU A 933 -2.41 -15.17 24.83
N ASN A 934 -1.98 -16.42 24.72
CA ASN A 934 -1.87 -17.18 23.48
C ASN A 934 -2.74 -18.42 23.60
N ILE A 935 -3.76 -18.51 22.76
CA ILE A 935 -4.71 -19.62 22.73
C ILE A 935 -4.45 -20.44 21.46
N GLN A 936 -4.37 -21.75 21.60
CA GLN A 936 -4.31 -22.69 20.49
C GLN A 936 -5.60 -23.51 20.42
N PHE A 937 -6.12 -23.67 19.21
CA PHE A 937 -7.33 -24.44 18.95
C PHE A 937 -6.98 -25.64 18.09
N GLU A 938 -7.38 -26.84 18.51
CA GLU A 938 -7.22 -28.06 17.74
C GLU A 938 -8.54 -28.84 17.73
N ALA A 939 -9.09 -29.06 16.55
CA ALA A 939 -10.27 -29.91 16.36
C ALA A 939 -9.85 -31.21 15.68
N SER A 940 -10.24 -32.34 16.26
CA SER A 940 -10.12 -33.67 15.64
C SER A 940 -11.08 -34.66 16.32
N ASN A 941 -11.49 -35.70 15.61
CA ASN A 941 -12.30 -36.81 16.17
C ASN A 941 -13.56 -36.36 16.95
N GLY A 942 -14.29 -35.36 16.44
CA GLY A 942 -15.51 -34.86 17.10
C GLY A 942 -15.26 -34.00 18.34
N LYS A 943 -14.04 -33.47 18.51
CA LYS A 943 -13.65 -32.66 19.67
C LYS A 943 -12.88 -31.43 19.23
N LEU A 944 -13.12 -30.31 19.91
CA LEU A 944 -12.34 -29.09 19.88
C LEU A 944 -11.64 -28.97 21.23
N GLU A 945 -10.32 -29.07 21.24
CA GLU A 945 -9.45 -28.80 22.37
C GLU A 945 -8.92 -27.37 22.28
N VAL A 946 -9.02 -26.65 23.39
CA VAL A 946 -8.58 -25.26 23.51
C VAL A 946 -7.53 -25.20 24.61
N ASP A 947 -6.31 -24.84 24.21
CA ASP A 947 -5.18 -24.70 25.13
C ASP A 947 -4.80 -23.24 25.33
N VAL A 948 -4.78 -22.79 26.58
CA VAL A 948 -4.62 -21.38 26.94
C VAL A 948 -3.34 -21.16 27.73
N HIS A 949 -2.47 -20.28 27.22
CA HIS A 949 -1.21 -19.90 27.86
C HIS A 949 -1.13 -18.39 28.09
N GLY A 950 -0.62 -17.98 29.24
CA GLY A 950 -0.40 -16.56 29.57
C GLY A 950 -1.17 -16.12 30.80
N GLU A 951 -1.11 -14.81 31.09
CA GLU A 951 -1.59 -14.23 32.35
C GLU A 951 -2.53 -13.03 32.14
N TYR A 952 -2.84 -12.65 30.89
CA TYR A 952 -3.79 -11.55 30.64
C TYR A 952 -5.19 -11.94 31.12
N ASN A 953 -5.79 -11.08 31.95
CA ASN A 953 -7.07 -11.35 32.57
C ASN A 953 -8.22 -10.87 31.68
N ASP A 954 -8.64 -11.74 30.77
CA ASP A 954 -9.84 -11.54 29.98
C ASP A 954 -11.07 -12.16 30.68
N THR A 955 -12.07 -11.33 30.98
CA THR A 955 -13.30 -11.72 31.68
C THR A 955 -14.47 -11.99 30.75
N ASN A 956 -14.30 -11.81 29.44
CA ASN A 956 -15.37 -12.01 28.47
C ASN A 956 -15.74 -13.49 28.35
N ALA A 957 -17.03 -13.81 28.36
CA ALA A 957 -17.52 -15.18 28.25
C ALA A 957 -17.45 -15.68 26.79
N LEU A 958 -17.53 -17.00 26.61
CA LEU A 958 -17.76 -17.62 25.31
C LEU A 958 -19.27 -17.63 25.05
N GLY A 959 -19.73 -16.97 24.00
CA GLY A 959 -21.13 -16.91 23.62
C GLY A 959 -21.57 -18.10 22.78
N ASN A 960 -20.83 -18.40 21.71
CA ASN A 960 -21.19 -19.46 20.76
C ASN A 960 -19.97 -20.19 20.17
N VAL A 961 -20.23 -21.38 19.63
CA VAL A 961 -19.31 -22.14 18.78
C VAL A 961 -20.11 -22.69 17.61
N THR A 962 -19.69 -22.38 16.38
CA THR A 962 -20.28 -22.91 15.14
C THR A 962 -19.29 -23.86 14.48
N ILE A 963 -19.69 -25.09 14.23
CA ILE A 963 -18.86 -26.13 13.63
C ILE A 963 -19.43 -26.46 12.25
N LEU A 964 -18.59 -26.33 11.21
CA LEU A 964 -18.94 -26.57 9.82
C LEU A 964 -18.35 -27.90 9.34
N GLY A 965 -19.12 -28.67 8.57
CA GLY A 965 -18.66 -29.94 8.01
C GLY A 965 -18.85 -31.15 8.92
N VAL A 966 -19.86 -31.12 9.79
CA VAL A 966 -20.26 -32.28 10.62
C VAL A 966 -21.25 -33.13 9.85
N TRP A 967 -20.84 -34.31 9.38
CA TRP A 967 -21.68 -35.17 8.53
C TRP A 967 -22.13 -36.49 9.18
N ASP A 968 -21.49 -36.90 10.28
CA ASP A 968 -21.75 -38.18 10.95
C ASP A 968 -22.93 -38.12 11.95
N GLY A 969 -23.64 -36.98 12.01
CA GLY A 969 -24.70 -36.73 12.98
C GLY A 969 -24.17 -36.23 14.33
N VAL A 970 -25.08 -35.70 15.16
CA VAL A 970 -24.75 -35.16 16.49
C VAL A 970 -25.77 -35.65 17.50
N ALA A 971 -25.42 -36.68 18.27
CA ALA A 971 -26.24 -37.22 19.35
C ALA A 971 -26.17 -36.31 20.60
N GLU A 972 -24.98 -35.92 21.03
CA GLU A 972 -24.75 -35.16 22.27
C GLU A 972 -23.61 -34.15 22.11
N VAL A 973 -23.76 -32.95 22.71
CA VAL A 973 -22.70 -31.95 22.81
C VAL A 973 -22.31 -31.75 24.27
N LYS A 974 -21.02 -31.77 24.58
CA LYS A 974 -20.48 -31.56 25.94
C LYS A 974 -19.41 -30.49 25.98
N LEU A 975 -19.44 -29.66 27.02
CA LEU A 975 -18.36 -28.73 27.39
C LEU A 975 -17.70 -29.24 28.68
N ASN A 976 -16.41 -29.57 28.63
CA ASN A 976 -15.66 -30.17 29.75
C ASN A 976 -16.33 -31.42 30.35
N GLY A 977 -17.01 -32.21 29.50
CA GLY A 977 -17.73 -33.41 29.89
C GLY A 977 -19.19 -33.18 30.35
N GLU A 978 -19.62 -31.94 30.54
CA GLU A 978 -21.00 -31.59 30.93
C GLU A 978 -21.87 -31.31 29.70
N SER A 979 -23.08 -31.89 29.65
CA SER A 979 -23.98 -31.79 28.49
C SER A 979 -24.53 -30.37 28.30
N VAL A 980 -24.54 -29.90 27.05
CA VAL A 980 -25.07 -28.59 26.63
C VAL A 980 -26.12 -28.68 25.52
N ASP A 981 -26.74 -29.86 25.35
CA ASP A 981 -27.67 -30.17 24.25
C ASP A 981 -28.87 -29.23 24.12
N ALA A 982 -29.33 -28.62 25.22
CA ALA A 982 -30.45 -27.68 25.18
C ALA A 982 -30.17 -26.41 24.35
N ARG A 983 -28.92 -26.19 23.95
CA ARG A 983 -28.44 -24.98 23.28
C ARG A 983 -27.88 -25.26 21.87
N LYS A 984 -28.13 -26.46 21.32
CA LYS A 984 -27.63 -26.89 20.01
C LYS A 984 -28.70 -26.75 18.91
N VAL A 985 -28.24 -26.39 17.71
CA VAL A 985 -29.00 -26.46 16.45
C VAL A 985 -28.12 -27.17 15.43
N TYR A 986 -28.57 -28.28 14.88
CA TYR A 986 -27.83 -29.04 13.87
C TYR A 986 -28.66 -29.16 12.58
N ASN A 987 -28.03 -28.80 11.46
CA ASN A 987 -28.60 -28.96 10.13
C ASN A 987 -27.88 -30.11 9.41
N GLU A 988 -28.57 -31.24 9.27
CA GLU A 988 -28.07 -32.44 8.58
C GLU A 988 -27.76 -32.21 7.09
N GLU A 989 -28.46 -31.28 6.43
CA GLU A 989 -28.28 -31.03 4.99
C GLU A 989 -27.02 -30.21 4.71
N SER A 990 -26.73 -29.21 5.56
CA SER A 990 -25.56 -28.34 5.42
C SER A 990 -24.35 -28.79 6.24
N GLY A 991 -24.55 -29.71 7.19
CA GLY A 991 -23.49 -30.19 8.09
C GLY A 991 -23.03 -29.12 9.08
N VAL A 992 -23.93 -28.21 9.47
CA VAL A 992 -23.65 -27.08 10.37
C VAL A 992 -24.23 -27.37 11.76
N LEU A 993 -23.36 -27.34 12.78
CA LEU A 993 -23.72 -27.44 14.18
C LEU A 993 -23.45 -26.10 14.87
N GLU A 994 -24.50 -25.45 15.36
CA GLU A 994 -24.41 -24.24 16.18
C GLU A 994 -24.65 -24.59 17.65
N VAL A 995 -23.74 -24.17 18.52
CA VAL A 995 -23.84 -24.29 19.97
C VAL A 995 -23.85 -22.89 20.54
N SER A 996 -24.95 -22.49 21.18
CA SER A 996 -25.18 -21.12 21.65
C SER A 996 -25.34 -21.01 23.17
N GLY A 997 -25.48 -19.78 23.67
CA GLY A 997 -25.78 -19.53 25.08
C GLY A 997 -24.70 -20.02 26.06
N LEU A 998 -23.45 -20.12 25.62
CA LEU A 998 -22.34 -20.63 26.46
C LEU A 998 -21.90 -19.63 27.55
N ASN A 999 -22.46 -18.41 27.53
CA ASN A 999 -22.13 -17.30 28.43
C ASN A 999 -22.18 -17.67 29.92
N GLU A 1000 -23.24 -18.38 30.33
CA GLU A 1000 -23.42 -18.76 31.74
C GLU A 1000 -22.35 -19.77 32.19
N LEU A 1001 -22.00 -20.71 31.32
CA LEU A 1001 -21.05 -21.80 31.59
C LEU A 1001 -19.60 -21.29 31.61
N THR A 1002 -19.35 -20.17 30.93
CA THR A 1002 -18.03 -19.55 30.78
C THR A 1002 -17.99 -18.15 31.40
N SER A 1003 -18.91 -17.84 32.32
CA SER A 1003 -19.07 -16.53 32.96
C SER A 1003 -17.85 -16.03 33.75
N GLY A 1004 -16.87 -16.90 33.99
CA GLY A 1004 -15.57 -16.53 34.57
C GLY A 1004 -14.52 -16.08 33.55
N GLY A 1005 -14.85 -16.03 32.25
CA GLY A 1005 -13.93 -15.77 31.14
C GLY A 1005 -13.74 -17.01 30.26
N ALA A 1006 -13.84 -16.86 28.93
CA ALA A 1006 -13.66 -17.92 27.94
C ALA A 1006 -12.25 -18.55 27.99
N TRP A 1007 -11.26 -17.75 28.37
CA TRP A 1007 -9.84 -18.10 28.36
C TRP A 1007 -9.25 -18.21 29.77
N LYS A 1008 -10.07 -18.43 30.81
CA LYS A 1008 -9.56 -18.59 32.19
C LYS A 1008 -8.73 -19.87 32.37
N GLY A 1009 -8.91 -20.84 31.49
CA GLY A 1009 -8.12 -22.07 31.44
C GLY A 1009 -8.52 -22.92 30.23
N SER A 1010 -7.71 -23.94 29.95
CA SER A 1010 -7.95 -24.87 28.83
C SER A 1010 -9.27 -25.64 29.01
N TRP A 1011 -9.96 -25.91 27.92
CA TRP A 1011 -11.25 -26.61 27.91
C TRP A 1011 -11.46 -27.44 26.64
N THR A 1012 -12.43 -28.33 26.66
CA THR A 1012 -12.78 -29.20 25.52
C THR A 1012 -14.28 -29.15 25.24
N LEU A 1013 -14.64 -28.94 23.97
CA LEU A 1013 -16.00 -29.11 23.47
C LEU A 1013 -16.06 -30.35 22.59
N SER A 1014 -16.95 -31.30 22.87
CA SER A 1014 -17.14 -32.51 22.06
C SER A 1014 -18.54 -32.58 21.46
N TRP A 1015 -18.64 -33.07 20.22
CA TRP A 1015 -19.87 -33.41 19.52
C TRP A 1015 -19.78 -34.88 19.10
N GLU A 1016 -20.54 -35.74 19.78
CA GLU A 1016 -20.59 -37.20 19.55
C GLU A 1016 -21.93 -37.61 18.94
#